data_AF-A0A3D3UZG8-F1
#
_entry.id   AF-A0A3D3UZG8-F1
#
_cell.length_a   1.000
_cell.length_b   1.000
_cell.length_c   1.000
_cell.angle_alpha   90.00
_cell.angle_beta   90.00
_cell.angle_gamma   90.00
#
_symmetry.space_group_name_H-M   'P 1'
#
loop_
_entity.id
_entity.type
_entity.pdbx_description
1 polymer ?
#
loop_
_entity_poly.entity_id
_entity_poly.type
_entity_poly.pdbx_seq_one_letter_code
_entity_poly.pdbx_strand_id
1 'polypeptide(L)'
;MCIRVILFISILLTLSLVVTDSNAGSLVGYWSFDNIDDTVVPDQSGSGNDGTLNGAPLLIDGPFGKALQLDGTSDYVDCGNAESLNITDKLTISVWVKTVDAGDPAGGEMGGQNHYVSKHNSYQFKHRTNLLIFAIWDGSPYATRISIDNSFNGEWHHLVGTYDGSVLKTYVDGNLEGDAPHVGDIDLNGLNVNIGKNPNQNDQNFEGAIDEVMIFNRDLTASHVQDLFLGNTSLFLKAEKPQPENNAVVEDTWVNLSWTPGESAISHDVYLGDNFNDVDSGTEETFVGNQTETFLVVGFPGFLYPDGLVPGIIYYWKIDEIQADGTAIAGNVWSFTATMLEAFDPRPRDGAKWVDPNSVVLSWESGMDAAMHDVYFGDDKAGVEAGDQSAFIGGILQNTHTPGDLEKEMTYYWRIDEHTTMQTVNQGKIWEFTTSGGANDGVKAEYFNNTDLEGQPAVVGTESKIDFSWSDGNVEGSNSPAEGIQTSEYSARWSAELNVAYSGVYRFVINVNNSGRLWLDDRLIIERWPNSGAYPEYTSKGIELVAGRSYSLVMEWNKYNSGALATLEWIDPFGERTMIRPGQLQLPLRANRPKPSSGQIDVTHTAVLNWSPGYKAARHEVYFGMDSEAVANADTSSPEYKVNKDLGSESYEPGELQWNTTYYWRVDEMNEVDPGSPWIGHLWSFTTGDFLVVDDFENYDARNSQIWWAWKDGLGYAAHDDEPAYLGNGTGSAVGDDSTSSFTEEVIVHGGNQSMPIFYDNNKQGFAKYSEAELTLISPRDWTASEVEELSIWFRGNVINEAEQLYVAVSNNTGTPVLVVHDDPAAAKIDSWTEWVIPLQSFADQGINLTDVDLIAIGLGNKGNVTIPGGSGKMYFDDIRLYRSREAAE
;
A
#
# COMPACT_ATOMS: atom_id res chain seq x y z
N MET A 1 40.26 61.15 30.02
CA MET A 1 39.74 61.64 31.31
C MET A 1 38.27 61.99 31.10
N CYS A 2 37.37 61.07 31.39
CA CYS A 2 36.02 61.32 31.91
C CYS A 2 35.32 59.97 32.06
N ILE A 3 34.88 59.74 33.29
CA ILE A 3 34.21 58.56 33.84
C ILE A 3 32.71 58.89 33.95
N ARG A 4 31.86 57.84 33.93
CA ARG A 4 30.46 57.74 34.42
C ARG A 4 29.36 58.27 33.48
N VAL A 5 28.20 57.62 33.31
CA VAL A 5 27.40 56.73 34.19
C VAL A 5 26.64 55.69 33.33
N ILE A 6 26.66 54.40 33.70
CA ILE A 6 25.70 53.38 33.22
C ILE A 6 24.61 53.25 34.29
N LEU A 7 23.35 53.44 33.88
CA LEU A 7 22.17 53.17 34.70
C LEU A 7 21.92 51.65 34.74
N PHE A 8 21.97 51.05 35.92
CA PHE A 8 21.40 49.73 36.17
C PHE A 8 19.89 49.90 36.42
N ILE A 9 19.06 49.39 35.51
CA ILE A 9 17.63 49.16 35.76
C ILE A 9 17.53 47.74 36.33
N SER A 10 17.30 47.65 37.64
CA SER A 10 16.94 46.42 38.33
C SER A 10 15.46 46.13 38.07
N ILE A 11 15.16 45.16 37.19
CA ILE A 11 13.82 44.58 37.08
C ILE A 11 13.71 43.52 38.17
N LEU A 12 12.89 43.82 39.17
CA LEU A 12 12.50 42.91 40.24
C LEU A 12 11.46 41.94 39.64
N LEU A 13 11.85 40.71 39.31
CA LEU A 13 10.91 39.67 38.89
C LEU A 13 10.24 39.10 40.16
N THR A 14 8.95 39.39 40.33
CA THR A 14 8.14 38.79 41.38
C THR A 14 7.77 37.36 40.97
N LEU A 15 8.37 36.38 41.65
CA LEU A 15 8.01 34.97 41.55
C LEU A 15 6.63 34.78 42.20
N SER A 16 5.57 34.68 41.40
CA SER A 16 4.27 34.19 41.86
C SER A 16 4.37 32.68 41.98
N LEU A 17 4.46 32.18 43.22
CA LEU A 17 4.32 30.78 43.54
C LEU A 17 2.87 30.37 43.28
N VAL A 18 2.59 29.79 42.11
CA VAL A 18 1.40 28.97 41.92
C VAL A 18 1.80 27.58 42.38
N VAL A 19 1.26 27.15 43.51
CA VAL A 19 1.27 25.74 43.88
C VAL A 19 0.12 25.11 43.09
N THR A 20 0.43 24.39 42.01
CA THR A 20 -0.47 23.37 41.47
C THR A 20 -0.08 22.03 42.08
N ASP A 21 -1.09 21.39 42.65
CA ASP A 21 -1.02 20.10 43.34
C ASP A 21 -0.73 18.95 42.35
N SER A 22 0.01 17.95 42.85
CA SER A 22 0.26 16.58 42.37
C SER A 22 0.30 16.26 40.85
N ASN A 23 1.48 15.79 40.40
CA ASN A 23 1.74 14.99 39.20
C ASN A 23 0.65 13.95 38.88
N ALA A 24 -0.26 14.27 37.96
CA ALA A 24 -0.95 13.28 37.15
C ALA A 24 -0.48 13.49 35.70
N GLY A 25 0.04 12.45 35.08
CA GLY A 25 0.43 12.49 33.67
C GLY A 25 -0.77 12.68 32.74
N SER A 26 -0.54 12.66 31.43
CA SER A 26 -1.62 12.92 30.46
C SER A 26 -2.58 11.72 30.28
N LEU A 27 -2.16 10.52 30.69
CA LEU A 27 -3.03 9.36 30.83
C LEU A 27 -3.83 9.51 32.13
N VAL A 28 -5.13 9.74 32.00
CA VAL A 28 -6.02 10.04 33.13
C VAL A 28 -6.97 8.89 33.49
N GLY A 29 -6.95 7.80 32.73
CA GLY A 29 -7.65 6.57 33.08
C GLY A 29 -7.16 5.42 32.23
N TYR A 30 -6.88 4.28 32.86
CA TYR A 30 -6.50 3.04 32.18
C TYR A 30 -7.08 1.82 32.90
N TRP A 31 -8.02 1.13 32.26
CA TRP A 31 -8.65 -0.08 32.77
C TRP A 31 -8.40 -1.26 31.81
N SER A 32 -7.47 -2.15 32.19
CA SER A 32 -7.11 -3.35 31.40
C SER A 32 -7.99 -4.57 31.65
N PHE A 33 -8.84 -4.54 32.68
CA PHE A 33 -9.72 -5.64 33.11
C PHE A 33 -9.05 -6.99 33.47
N ASP A 34 -7.72 -7.07 33.44
CA ASP A 34 -6.95 -8.26 33.85
C ASP A 34 -7.12 -8.66 35.31
N ASN A 35 -7.29 -7.64 36.17
CA ASN A 35 -7.30 -7.81 37.62
C ASN A 35 -8.48 -7.06 38.20
N ILE A 36 -9.63 -7.73 38.29
CA ILE A 36 -10.83 -7.20 38.96
C ILE A 36 -10.92 -7.78 40.37
N ASP A 37 -11.03 -6.91 41.38
CA ASP A 37 -11.21 -7.31 42.78
C ASP A 37 -12.67 -7.08 43.21
N ASP A 38 -13.45 -8.15 43.23
CA ASP A 38 -14.90 -8.15 43.48
C ASP A 38 -15.67 -7.24 42.49
N THR A 39 -15.95 -6.00 42.88
CA THR A 39 -16.63 -4.98 42.05
C THR A 39 -15.72 -3.81 41.67
N VAL A 40 -14.43 -3.86 42.03
CA VAL A 40 -13.47 -2.78 41.75
C VAL A 40 -12.62 -3.16 40.54
N VAL A 41 -12.61 -2.27 39.54
CA VAL A 41 -11.74 -2.33 38.36
C VAL A 41 -10.63 -1.29 38.55
N PRO A 42 -9.37 -1.69 38.83
CA PRO A 42 -8.29 -0.76 39.11
C PRO A 42 -7.98 0.17 37.93
N ASP A 43 -7.73 1.44 38.22
CA ASP A 43 -7.15 2.40 37.29
C ASP A 43 -5.61 2.35 37.36
N GLN A 44 -5.01 1.91 36.26
CA GLN A 44 -3.56 1.75 36.14
C GLN A 44 -2.85 3.03 35.65
N SER A 45 -3.58 4.12 35.39
CA SER A 45 -2.99 5.39 34.95
C SER A 45 -2.22 6.13 36.04
N GLY A 46 -2.47 5.79 37.31
CA GLY A 46 -1.98 6.54 38.46
C GLY A 46 -2.85 7.74 38.85
N SER A 47 -3.93 8.01 38.12
CA SER A 47 -4.88 9.10 38.43
C SER A 47 -5.89 8.75 39.52
N GLY A 48 -5.96 7.49 39.94
CA GLY A 48 -6.81 7.03 41.04
C GLY A 48 -8.30 6.95 40.69
N ASN A 49 -8.62 6.77 39.41
CA ASN A 49 -9.97 6.69 38.88
C ASN A 49 -10.50 5.24 38.84
N ASP A 50 -10.33 4.48 39.93
CA ASP A 50 -10.79 3.10 40.01
C ASP A 50 -12.28 2.99 39.63
N GLY A 51 -12.58 2.07 38.71
CA GLY A 51 -13.93 1.82 38.22
C GLY A 51 -14.73 0.92 39.16
N THR A 52 -16.06 1.11 39.18
CA THR A 52 -17.01 0.21 39.86
C THR A 52 -17.75 -0.62 38.81
N LEU A 53 -17.54 -1.94 38.83
CA LEU A 53 -18.21 -2.91 37.97
C LEU A 53 -19.68 -3.05 38.40
N ASN A 54 -20.59 -2.86 37.46
CA ASN A 54 -22.03 -3.05 37.62
C ASN A 54 -22.50 -4.21 36.75
N GLY A 55 -23.48 -4.97 37.25
CA GLY A 55 -23.94 -6.19 36.59
C GLY A 55 -23.08 -7.40 36.95
N ALA A 56 -23.05 -8.40 36.08
CA ALA A 56 -22.23 -9.61 36.22
C ALA A 56 -21.64 -10.05 34.87
N PRO A 57 -20.84 -9.18 34.21
CA PRO A 57 -20.27 -9.50 32.91
C PRO A 57 -19.33 -10.71 32.98
N LEU A 58 -19.22 -11.43 31.87
CA LEU A 58 -18.29 -12.54 31.76
C LEU A 58 -16.89 -12.02 31.47
N LEU A 59 -15.88 -12.60 32.13
CA LEU A 59 -14.48 -12.40 31.75
C LEU A 59 -14.12 -13.40 30.64
N ILE A 60 -13.67 -12.87 29.51
CA ILE A 60 -13.20 -13.65 28.36
C ILE A 60 -11.73 -13.34 28.07
N ASP A 61 -11.12 -14.09 27.16
CA ASP A 61 -9.79 -13.74 26.66
C ASP A 61 -9.89 -12.54 25.72
N GLY A 62 -9.11 -11.51 26.01
CA GLY A 62 -9.00 -10.27 25.24
C GLY A 62 -7.77 -10.25 24.33
N PRO A 63 -7.58 -9.17 23.55
CA PRO A 63 -6.35 -8.93 22.79
C PRO A 63 -5.13 -8.88 23.70
N PHE A 64 -5.28 -8.39 24.93
CA PHE A 64 -4.23 -8.32 25.94
C PHE A 64 -4.78 -8.82 27.28
N GLY A 65 -4.63 -10.13 27.54
CA GLY A 65 -5.07 -10.71 28.81
C GLY A 65 -6.58 -10.92 28.88
N LYS A 66 -7.29 -10.25 29.80
CA LYS A 66 -8.74 -10.47 30.03
C LYS A 66 -9.59 -9.27 29.63
N ALA A 67 -10.71 -9.57 28.99
CA ALA A 67 -11.70 -8.58 28.58
C ALA A 67 -13.07 -8.79 29.27
N LEU A 68 -13.88 -7.74 29.30
CA LEU A 68 -15.27 -7.79 29.77
C LEU A 68 -16.24 -8.04 28.60
N GLN A 69 -17.00 -9.13 28.66
CA GLN A 69 -18.15 -9.37 27.78
C GLN A 69 -19.42 -8.82 28.44
N LEU A 70 -19.99 -7.78 27.83
CA LEU A 70 -21.17 -7.05 28.30
C LEU A 70 -22.46 -7.55 27.62
N ASP A 71 -23.56 -7.56 28.38
CA ASP A 71 -24.88 -8.08 27.99
C ASP A 71 -25.80 -7.09 27.25
N GLY A 72 -25.35 -5.86 26.98
CA GLY A 72 -26.18 -4.81 26.36
C GLY A 72 -27.37 -4.32 27.22
N THR A 73 -27.48 -4.76 28.48
CA THR A 73 -28.68 -4.52 29.31
C THR A 73 -28.34 -3.94 30.68
N SER A 74 -27.44 -4.59 31.41
CA SER A 74 -27.14 -4.28 32.81
C SER A 74 -25.66 -4.16 33.15
N ASP A 75 -24.78 -4.69 32.29
CA ASP A 75 -23.35 -4.71 32.54
C ASP A 75 -22.66 -3.42 32.06
N TYR A 76 -21.87 -2.79 32.93
CA TYR A 76 -21.03 -1.62 32.61
C TYR A 76 -20.03 -1.33 33.73
N VAL A 77 -19.06 -0.44 33.48
CA VAL A 77 -18.15 0.09 34.51
C VAL A 77 -18.43 1.58 34.73
N ASP A 78 -18.58 2.00 35.98
CA ASP A 78 -18.69 3.40 36.40
C ASP A 78 -17.34 3.90 36.90
N CYS A 79 -16.70 4.78 36.14
CA CYS A 79 -15.37 5.34 36.45
C CYS A 79 -15.45 6.64 37.28
N GLY A 80 -16.64 7.07 37.68
CA GLY A 80 -16.85 8.26 38.48
C GLY A 80 -16.69 9.58 37.70
N ASN A 81 -16.53 10.67 38.45
CA ASN A 81 -16.48 12.05 37.94
C ASN A 81 -15.33 12.86 38.59
N ALA A 82 -14.14 12.27 38.65
CA ALA A 82 -12.96 12.96 39.18
C ALA A 82 -12.57 14.18 38.32
N GLU A 83 -11.82 15.13 38.90
CA GLU A 83 -11.35 16.32 38.18
C GLU A 83 -10.49 15.96 36.95
N SER A 84 -9.69 14.89 37.02
CA SER A 84 -8.87 14.39 35.91
C SER A 84 -9.70 13.89 34.71
N LEU A 85 -10.96 13.50 34.91
CA LEU A 85 -11.89 13.07 33.85
C LEU A 85 -12.75 14.23 33.30
N ASN A 86 -12.64 15.43 33.87
CA ASN A 86 -13.33 16.64 33.43
C ASN A 86 -12.46 17.42 32.43
N ILE A 87 -12.26 16.81 31.27
CA ILE A 87 -11.38 17.27 30.19
C ILE A 87 -12.07 18.36 29.37
N THR A 88 -11.40 19.50 29.14
CA THR A 88 -11.95 20.67 28.43
C THR A 88 -11.25 21.05 27.14
N ASP A 89 -9.98 20.65 26.95
CA ASP A 89 -9.16 21.14 25.83
C ASP A 89 -8.97 20.03 24.78
N LYS A 90 -8.11 19.05 25.09
CA LYS A 90 -7.75 17.96 24.18
C LYS A 90 -8.09 16.61 24.78
N LEU A 91 -8.41 15.65 23.94
CA LEU A 91 -8.91 14.35 24.38
C LEU A 91 -8.42 13.24 23.47
N THR A 92 -8.05 12.11 24.07
CA THR A 92 -7.98 10.83 23.36
C THR A 92 -8.72 9.74 24.12
N ILE A 93 -9.52 8.94 23.42
CA ILE A 93 -10.13 7.71 23.94
C ILE A 93 -9.63 6.55 23.08
N SER A 94 -9.03 5.56 23.72
CA SER A 94 -8.61 4.29 23.09
C SER A 94 -9.40 3.15 23.73
N VAL A 95 -9.88 2.22 22.91
CA VAL A 95 -10.62 1.04 23.37
C VAL A 95 -10.48 -0.10 22.36
N TRP A 96 -10.30 -1.32 22.86
CA TRP A 96 -10.50 -2.53 22.06
C TRP A 96 -11.95 -2.99 22.20
N VAL A 97 -12.60 -3.28 21.06
CA VAL A 97 -13.98 -3.77 21.04
C VAL A 97 -14.13 -4.99 20.15
N LYS A 98 -15.04 -5.88 20.53
CA LYS A 98 -15.56 -6.94 19.68
C LYS A 98 -17.08 -6.81 19.61
N THR A 99 -17.56 -6.31 18.49
CA THR A 99 -18.99 -5.98 18.29
C THR A 99 -19.78 -7.18 17.79
N VAL A 100 -21.10 -7.17 17.97
CA VAL A 100 -22.01 -8.24 17.49
C VAL A 100 -23.07 -7.74 16.51
N ASP A 101 -23.23 -6.43 16.37
CA ASP A 101 -24.33 -5.75 15.66
C ASP A 101 -23.90 -4.54 14.82
N ALA A 102 -22.61 -4.40 14.47
CA ALA A 102 -22.15 -3.45 13.48
C ALA A 102 -22.75 -3.78 12.10
N GLY A 103 -23.18 -2.76 11.35
CA GLY A 103 -23.61 -2.91 9.95
C GLY A 103 -25.08 -3.25 9.68
N ASP A 104 -25.84 -3.83 10.63
CA ASP A 104 -27.25 -4.19 10.42
C ASP A 104 -28.21 -3.11 10.97
N PRO A 105 -29.13 -2.53 10.17
CA PRO A 105 -30.28 -1.81 10.71
C PRO A 105 -31.29 -2.85 11.24
N ALA A 106 -31.03 -3.42 12.41
CA ALA A 106 -31.92 -4.39 13.03
C ALA A 106 -33.37 -3.85 13.07
N GLY A 107 -34.22 -4.38 12.19
CA GLY A 107 -35.68 -4.21 12.26
C GLY A 107 -36.21 -2.78 12.15
N GLY A 108 -35.91 -2.03 11.08
CA GLY A 108 -36.81 -0.97 10.56
C GLY A 108 -37.11 0.25 11.44
N GLU A 109 -36.55 0.36 12.65
CA GLU A 109 -36.53 1.56 13.47
C GLU A 109 -35.06 1.93 13.74
N MET A 110 -34.68 3.20 13.52
CA MET A 110 -33.34 3.71 13.81
C MET A 110 -33.06 3.73 15.32
N GLY A 111 -32.84 2.59 15.98
CA GLY A 111 -32.91 2.52 17.45
C GLY A 111 -31.89 1.59 18.11
N GLY A 112 -30.72 2.14 18.45
CA GLY A 112 -29.74 1.56 19.37
C GLY A 112 -28.42 2.32 19.28
N GLN A 113 -27.96 2.95 20.37
CA GLN A 113 -26.61 3.54 20.43
C GLN A 113 -25.76 2.73 21.40
N ASN A 114 -24.73 2.09 20.90
CA ASN A 114 -23.83 1.22 21.63
C ASN A 114 -22.61 2.02 22.10
N HIS A 115 -22.61 2.45 23.36
CA HIS A 115 -21.54 3.31 23.89
C HIS A 115 -20.40 2.49 24.47
N TYR A 116 -19.19 2.67 23.93
CA TYR A 116 -17.98 2.05 24.46
C TYR A 116 -17.46 2.85 25.66
N VAL A 117 -17.32 4.16 25.49
CA VAL A 117 -16.94 5.11 26.55
C VAL A 117 -17.82 6.35 26.43
N SER A 118 -18.40 6.82 27.55
CA SER A 118 -19.38 7.90 27.52
C SER A 118 -19.34 8.77 28.76
N LYS A 119 -19.11 10.06 28.55
CA LYS A 119 -19.51 11.14 29.44
C LYS A 119 -20.58 11.96 28.72
N HIS A 120 -21.85 11.64 28.97
CA HIS A 120 -22.98 12.16 28.19
C HIS A 120 -22.95 13.69 28.04
N ASN A 121 -23.14 14.20 26.82
CA ASN A 121 -23.03 15.62 26.46
C ASN A 121 -21.69 16.27 26.86
N SER A 122 -20.60 15.50 26.79
CA SER A 122 -19.24 16.01 26.94
C SER A 122 -18.34 15.31 25.92
N TYR A 123 -18.05 14.02 26.09
CA TYR A 123 -17.33 13.21 25.11
C TYR A 123 -17.83 11.77 25.07
N GLN A 124 -17.83 11.16 23.88
CA GLN A 124 -18.34 9.81 23.65
C GLN A 124 -17.59 9.09 22.51
N PHE A 125 -17.41 7.78 22.66
CA PHE A 125 -17.05 6.88 21.56
C PHE A 125 -18.04 5.72 21.51
N LYS A 126 -18.68 5.52 20.37
CA LYS A 126 -19.82 4.61 20.20
C LYS A 126 -19.99 4.18 18.75
N HIS A 127 -20.77 3.14 18.51
CA HIS A 127 -21.40 2.93 17.20
C HIS A 127 -22.91 3.05 17.26
N ARG A 128 -23.50 3.35 16.11
CA ARG A 128 -24.93 3.32 15.84
C ARG A 128 -25.11 2.65 14.49
N THR A 129 -25.64 1.43 14.47
CA THR A 129 -25.82 0.66 13.23
C THR A 129 -24.50 0.54 12.44
N ASN A 130 -24.46 1.04 11.21
CA ASN A 130 -23.30 1.02 10.32
C ASN A 130 -22.38 2.26 10.47
N LEU A 131 -22.49 3.02 11.57
CA LEU A 131 -21.72 4.23 11.80
C LEU A 131 -20.97 4.18 13.13
N LEU A 132 -19.65 4.21 13.05
CA LEU A 132 -18.75 4.47 14.17
C LEU A 132 -18.64 5.98 14.40
N ILE A 133 -18.76 6.41 15.65
CA ILE A 133 -18.90 7.84 16.03
C ILE A 133 -18.03 8.14 17.25
N PHE A 134 -17.00 8.96 17.05
CA PHE A 134 -16.29 9.65 18.13
C PHE A 134 -16.76 11.11 18.19
N ALA A 135 -17.18 11.58 19.36
CA ALA A 135 -17.86 12.86 19.50
C ALA A 135 -17.45 13.65 20.75
N ILE A 136 -17.45 14.98 20.62
CA ILE A 136 -17.38 15.95 21.72
C ILE A 136 -18.57 16.93 21.68
N TRP A 137 -18.79 17.69 22.75
CA TRP A 137 -19.80 18.75 22.86
C TRP A 137 -19.17 20.08 23.26
N ASP A 138 -19.63 21.19 22.67
CA ASP A 138 -19.31 22.58 23.06
C ASP A 138 -20.57 23.49 23.06
N GLY A 139 -21.68 22.94 23.54
CA GLY A 139 -23.05 23.44 23.36
C GLY A 139 -23.78 22.74 22.21
N SER A 140 -23.08 22.07 21.29
CA SER A 140 -23.64 21.15 20.28
C SER A 140 -22.71 19.96 20.03
N PRO A 141 -23.21 18.80 19.54
CA PRO A 141 -22.36 17.65 19.26
C PRO A 141 -21.56 17.82 17.96
N TYR A 142 -20.26 17.55 18.03
CA TYR A 142 -19.35 17.46 16.88
C TYR A 142 -18.72 16.08 16.88
N ALA A 143 -18.60 15.46 15.71
CA ALA A 143 -18.21 14.08 15.62
C ALA A 143 -17.60 13.72 14.26
N THR A 144 -16.67 12.77 14.29
CA THR A 144 -16.34 11.94 13.12
C THR A 144 -17.44 10.89 12.91
N ARG A 145 -17.59 10.42 11.67
CA ARG A 145 -18.57 9.39 11.30
C ARG A 145 -17.96 8.45 10.28
N ILE A 146 -17.57 7.26 10.71
CA ILE A 146 -16.94 6.25 9.85
C ILE A 146 -17.98 5.18 9.53
N SER A 147 -18.09 4.80 8.25
CA SER A 147 -18.96 3.70 7.85
C SER A 147 -18.31 2.38 8.21
N ILE A 148 -19.03 1.54 8.95
CA ILE A 148 -18.63 0.17 9.29
C ILE A 148 -19.72 -0.79 8.81
N ASP A 149 -19.38 -2.01 8.42
CA ASP A 149 -20.34 -3.02 7.99
C ASP A 149 -20.28 -4.28 8.85
N ASN A 150 -20.99 -5.34 8.45
CA ASN A 150 -21.07 -6.58 9.21
C ASN A 150 -19.72 -7.29 9.38
N SER A 151 -18.68 -6.95 8.59
CA SER A 151 -17.32 -7.46 8.78
C SER A 151 -16.68 -7.00 10.10
N PHE A 152 -17.23 -5.97 10.75
CA PHE A 152 -16.77 -5.48 12.05
C PHE A 152 -17.23 -6.35 13.23
N ASN A 153 -18.13 -7.29 12.97
CA ASN A 153 -18.70 -8.17 13.98
C ASN A 153 -17.84 -9.40 14.21
N GLY A 154 -17.73 -9.82 15.47
CA GLY A 154 -17.06 -11.06 15.83
C GLY A 154 -15.54 -11.01 15.85
N GLU A 155 -14.92 -9.91 15.42
CA GLU A 155 -13.48 -9.69 15.47
C GLU A 155 -13.12 -8.57 16.46
N TRP A 156 -11.88 -8.62 16.98
CA TRP A 156 -11.34 -7.56 17.83
C TRP A 156 -10.85 -6.41 16.96
N HIS A 157 -11.36 -5.21 17.23
CA HIS A 157 -10.91 -3.97 16.60
C HIS A 157 -10.40 -2.98 17.64
N HIS A 158 -9.30 -2.31 17.33
CA HIS A 158 -8.77 -1.22 18.13
C HIS A 158 -9.28 0.11 17.61
N LEU A 159 -9.98 0.83 18.47
CA LEU A 159 -10.63 2.09 18.11
C LEU A 159 -10.00 3.23 18.90
N VAL A 160 -9.56 4.27 18.19
CA VAL A 160 -9.04 5.48 18.83
C VAL A 160 -9.71 6.74 18.28
N GLY A 161 -10.23 7.57 19.17
CA GLY A 161 -10.73 8.90 18.86
C GLY A 161 -9.83 9.97 19.47
N THR A 162 -9.30 10.90 18.68
CA THR A 162 -8.44 12.00 19.15
C THR A 162 -9.04 13.36 18.83
N TYR A 163 -8.93 14.33 19.72
CA TYR A 163 -9.28 15.74 19.52
C TYR A 163 -8.15 16.64 19.99
N ASP A 164 -7.62 17.47 19.09
CA ASP A 164 -6.45 18.33 19.34
C ASP A 164 -6.81 19.79 19.68
N GLY A 165 -8.10 20.08 19.92
CA GLY A 165 -8.65 21.42 20.10
C GLY A 165 -9.08 22.08 18.78
N SER A 166 -8.81 21.44 17.63
CA SER A 166 -9.10 21.96 16.30
C SER A 166 -9.66 20.93 15.30
N VAL A 167 -9.36 19.64 15.48
CA VAL A 167 -9.78 18.56 14.60
C VAL A 167 -10.05 17.30 15.44
N LEU A 168 -11.20 16.66 15.21
CA LEU A 168 -11.48 15.31 15.67
C LEU A 168 -10.97 14.31 14.64
N LYS A 169 -10.38 13.19 15.07
CA LYS A 169 -9.94 12.09 14.20
C LYS A 169 -10.37 10.76 14.78
N THR A 170 -10.68 9.80 13.92
CA THR A 170 -10.97 8.41 14.29
C THR A 170 -10.04 7.47 13.55
N TYR A 171 -9.44 6.58 14.33
CA TYR A 171 -8.58 5.52 13.84
C TYR A 171 -9.21 4.15 14.12
N VAL A 172 -9.02 3.23 13.18
CA VAL A 172 -9.42 1.82 13.30
C VAL A 172 -8.19 0.97 13.01
N ASP A 173 -7.84 0.08 13.93
CA ASP A 173 -6.71 -0.86 13.81
C ASP A 173 -5.39 -0.16 13.44
N GLY A 174 -5.14 0.99 14.07
CA GLY A 174 -3.95 1.83 13.84
C GLY A 174 -4.08 2.87 12.71
N ASN A 175 -5.07 2.73 11.80
CA ASN A 175 -5.17 3.55 10.59
C ASN A 175 -6.17 4.69 10.74
N LEU A 176 -5.87 5.87 10.18
CA LEU A 176 -6.78 7.02 10.18
C LEU A 176 -7.93 6.79 9.19
N GLU A 177 -9.15 6.67 9.70
CA GLU A 177 -10.35 6.40 8.89
C GLU A 177 -11.19 7.65 8.63
N GLY A 178 -11.03 8.71 9.43
CA GLY A 178 -11.63 9.99 9.11
C GLY A 178 -11.37 11.08 10.14
N ASP A 179 -11.61 12.31 9.71
CA ASP A 179 -11.43 13.51 10.50
C ASP A 179 -12.60 14.50 10.32
N ALA A 180 -12.76 15.40 11.30
CA ALA A 180 -13.75 16.46 11.28
C ALA A 180 -13.17 17.73 11.93
N PRO A 181 -12.96 18.83 11.19
CA PRO A 181 -12.46 20.07 11.76
C PRO A 181 -13.51 20.74 12.65
N HIS A 182 -13.11 21.10 13.86
CA HIS A 182 -13.92 21.84 14.82
C HIS A 182 -13.04 22.48 15.88
N VAL A 183 -13.26 23.77 16.18
CA VAL A 183 -12.51 24.51 17.21
C VAL A 183 -13.46 24.88 18.33
N GLY A 184 -13.18 24.42 19.54
CA GLY A 184 -13.98 24.70 20.73
C GLY A 184 -13.54 23.92 21.96
N ASP A 185 -13.95 24.39 23.14
CA ASP A 185 -13.70 23.70 24.40
C ASP A 185 -14.74 22.58 24.62
N ILE A 186 -14.32 21.44 25.16
CA ILE A 186 -15.20 20.35 25.53
C ILE A 186 -16.03 20.74 26.76
N ASP A 187 -17.35 20.59 26.66
CA ASP A 187 -18.31 20.89 27.71
C ASP A 187 -18.06 20.05 28.97
N LEU A 188 -18.13 20.71 30.13
CA LEU A 188 -18.14 20.06 31.43
C LEU A 188 -19.55 19.77 31.90
N ASN A 189 -19.71 18.66 32.63
CA ASN A 189 -20.93 18.37 33.38
C ASN A 189 -20.64 17.47 34.59
N GLY A 190 -21.64 17.32 35.46
CA GLY A 190 -21.53 16.52 36.69
C GLY A 190 -21.84 15.03 36.52
N LEU A 191 -21.86 14.49 35.31
CA LEU A 191 -22.14 13.07 35.06
C LEU A 191 -20.85 12.25 35.10
N ASN A 192 -20.98 10.98 35.51
CA ASN A 192 -19.86 10.05 35.54
C ASN A 192 -19.42 9.65 34.13
N VAL A 193 -18.17 9.20 34.01
CA VAL A 193 -17.67 8.48 32.83
C VAL A 193 -18.05 7.02 32.99
N ASN A 194 -18.74 6.46 32.00
CA ASN A 194 -19.08 5.03 31.98
C ASN A 194 -18.43 4.33 30.79
N ILE A 195 -18.01 3.08 31.01
CA ILE A 195 -17.56 2.15 29.97
C ILE A 195 -18.69 1.14 29.72
N GLY A 196 -19.07 0.95 28.46
CA GLY A 196 -20.14 0.03 28.03
C GLY A 196 -21.56 0.61 28.11
N LYS A 197 -21.72 1.87 28.53
CA LYS A 197 -23.04 2.49 28.72
C LYS A 197 -23.02 4.01 28.66
N ASN A 198 -24.12 4.62 28.21
CA ASN A 198 -24.39 6.04 28.43
C ASN A 198 -24.86 6.31 29.88
N PRO A 199 -24.20 7.20 30.65
CA PRO A 199 -24.52 7.43 32.06
C PRO A 199 -25.91 8.06 32.31
N ASN A 200 -26.56 8.61 31.28
CA ASN A 200 -27.83 9.33 31.40
C ASN A 200 -28.96 8.74 30.53
N GLN A 201 -28.77 7.55 29.94
CA GLN A 201 -29.76 6.87 29.11
C GLN A 201 -29.83 5.39 29.50
N ASN A 202 -31.03 4.81 29.54
CA ASN A 202 -31.23 3.45 30.04
C ASN A 202 -31.18 2.38 28.93
N ASP A 203 -31.23 2.79 27.68
CA ASP A 203 -31.35 1.96 26.47
C ASP A 203 -30.17 2.16 25.50
N GLN A 204 -29.07 2.75 25.97
CA GLN A 204 -27.87 3.04 25.17
C GLN A 204 -26.65 2.34 25.78
N ASN A 205 -26.76 1.02 25.89
CA ASN A 205 -25.73 0.15 26.42
C ASN A 205 -25.07 -0.61 25.26
N PHE A 206 -23.83 -1.05 25.46
CA PHE A 206 -23.10 -1.84 24.48
C PHE A 206 -23.28 -3.34 24.74
N GLU A 207 -23.65 -4.09 23.70
CA GLU A 207 -23.57 -5.55 23.68
C GLU A 207 -22.30 -5.97 22.91
N GLY A 208 -21.40 -6.69 23.56
CA GLY A 208 -20.10 -7.06 22.99
C GLY A 208 -18.99 -7.16 24.03
N ALA A 209 -17.76 -7.36 23.58
CA ALA A 209 -16.60 -7.38 24.48
C ALA A 209 -15.79 -6.08 24.40
N ILE A 210 -15.28 -5.62 25.54
CA ILE A 210 -14.42 -4.44 25.69
C ILE A 210 -13.13 -4.82 26.41
N ASP A 211 -12.02 -4.27 25.93
CA ASP A 211 -10.72 -4.37 26.58
C ASP A 211 -9.91 -3.07 26.49
N GLU A 212 -8.86 -2.96 27.32
CA GLU A 212 -7.80 -1.94 27.20
C GLU A 212 -8.31 -0.50 27.03
N VAL A 213 -9.21 -0.08 27.92
CA VAL A 213 -9.83 1.26 27.85
C VAL A 213 -8.88 2.29 28.43
N MET A 214 -8.50 3.27 27.62
CA MET A 214 -7.63 4.37 28.02
C MET A 214 -8.24 5.72 27.68
N ILE A 215 -8.08 6.69 28.58
CA ILE A 215 -8.47 8.09 28.38
C ILE A 215 -7.27 8.99 28.65
N PHE A 216 -6.95 9.86 27.69
CA PHE A 216 -5.91 10.87 27.81
C PHE A 216 -6.53 12.27 27.75
N ASN A 217 -6.01 13.19 28.54
CA ASN A 217 -6.35 14.62 28.47
C ASN A 217 -5.48 15.39 27.43
N ARG A 218 -4.99 14.67 26.42
CA ARG A 218 -4.21 15.17 25.28
C ARG A 218 -4.62 14.48 23.99
N ASP A 219 -4.22 15.06 22.86
CA ASP A 219 -4.26 14.38 21.56
C ASP A 219 -3.07 13.40 21.42
N LEU A 220 -3.36 12.19 20.94
CA LEU A 220 -2.34 11.25 20.48
C LEU A 220 -2.07 11.43 18.98
N THR A 221 -0.80 11.24 18.60
CA THR A 221 -0.38 11.22 17.19
C THR A 221 -0.72 9.87 16.55
N ALA A 222 -0.73 9.81 15.22
CA ALA A 222 -0.94 8.55 14.50
C ALA A 222 0.07 7.46 14.90
N SER A 223 1.32 7.82 15.22
CA SER A 223 2.32 6.87 15.72
C SER A 223 1.92 6.27 17.07
N HIS A 224 1.45 7.08 18.03
CA HIS A 224 1.00 6.57 19.33
C HIS A 224 -0.25 5.70 19.20
N VAL A 225 -1.14 6.01 18.26
CA VAL A 225 -2.27 5.15 17.93
C VAL A 225 -1.78 3.79 17.43
N GLN A 226 -0.81 3.77 16.53
CA GLN A 226 -0.19 2.55 16.04
C GLN A 226 0.49 1.75 17.17
N ASP A 227 1.16 2.44 18.09
CA ASP A 227 1.81 1.80 19.24
C ASP A 227 0.79 1.18 20.20
N LEU A 228 -0.35 1.86 20.45
CA LEU A 228 -1.47 1.28 21.20
C LEU A 228 -2.02 0.03 20.53
N PHE A 229 -2.19 0.06 19.22
CA PHE A 229 -2.67 -1.09 18.45
C PHE A 229 -1.72 -2.29 18.56
N LEU A 230 -0.41 -2.04 18.58
CA LEU A 230 0.60 -3.10 18.70
C LEU A 230 0.87 -3.54 20.15
N GLY A 231 0.25 -2.90 21.15
CA GLY A 231 0.48 -3.17 22.57
C GLY A 231 1.79 -2.59 23.12
N ASN A 232 2.39 -1.60 22.44
CA ASN A 232 3.64 -0.95 22.84
C ASN A 232 3.44 0.17 23.87
N THR A 233 2.55 0.00 24.84
CA THR A 233 2.15 1.04 25.83
C THR A 233 3.30 1.57 26.68
N SER A 234 4.41 0.82 26.80
CA SER A 234 5.65 1.27 27.46
C SER A 234 6.29 2.53 26.82
N LEU A 235 5.92 2.87 25.59
CA LEU A 235 6.41 4.09 24.92
C LEU A 235 5.87 5.37 25.55
N PHE A 236 4.69 5.33 26.21
CA PHE A 236 4.15 6.48 26.95
C PHE A 236 4.98 6.88 28.17
N LEU A 237 5.84 5.98 28.67
CA LEU A 237 6.73 6.26 29.79
C LEU A 237 7.98 7.05 29.37
N LYS A 238 8.16 7.29 28.07
CA LYS A 238 9.29 8.04 27.53
C LYS A 238 8.92 9.51 27.34
N ALA A 239 9.92 10.38 27.41
CA ALA A 239 9.76 11.77 27.04
C ALA A 239 9.35 11.90 25.56
N GLU A 240 8.51 12.88 25.24
CA GLU A 240 7.94 13.13 23.91
C GLU A 240 7.91 14.63 23.57
N LYS A 241 7.53 14.97 22.33
CA LYS A 241 7.36 16.35 21.84
C LYS A 241 8.57 17.25 22.19
N PRO A 242 9.78 16.88 21.73
CA PRO A 242 10.96 17.71 21.90
C PRO A 242 10.76 19.08 21.27
N GLN A 243 11.30 20.11 21.90
CA GLN A 243 11.52 21.43 21.36
C GLN A 243 12.98 21.77 21.63
N PRO A 244 13.81 22.10 20.63
CA PRO A 244 13.49 22.13 19.21
C PRO A 244 13.01 20.75 18.72
N GLU A 245 12.08 20.73 17.77
CA GLU A 245 11.52 19.49 17.23
C GLU A 245 12.62 18.59 16.67
N ASN A 246 12.39 17.28 16.60
CA ASN A 246 13.40 16.37 16.06
C ASN A 246 13.77 16.76 14.62
N ASN A 247 15.07 16.92 14.37
CA ASN A 247 15.69 17.45 13.15
C ASN A 247 15.45 18.94 12.87
N ALA A 248 14.95 19.71 13.84
CA ALA A 248 14.74 21.14 13.67
C ALA A 248 16.06 21.91 13.47
N VAL A 249 15.93 23.10 12.89
CA VAL A 249 17.05 24.02 12.65
C VAL A 249 16.92 25.20 13.61
N VAL A 250 17.99 25.50 14.35
CA VAL A 250 18.01 26.57 15.35
C VAL A 250 18.82 27.76 14.83
N GLU A 251 18.19 28.92 14.67
CA GLU A 251 18.78 30.17 14.11
C GLU A 251 19.65 30.95 15.09
N ASP A 252 20.27 30.26 16.03
CA ASP A 252 21.04 30.87 17.10
C ASP A 252 22.19 29.94 17.51
N THR A 253 23.19 30.49 18.18
CA THR A 253 24.26 29.69 18.78
C THR A 253 23.84 29.06 20.11
N TRP A 254 22.57 29.21 20.52
CA TRP A 254 21.98 28.71 21.76
C TRP A 254 20.54 28.21 21.51
N VAL A 255 20.03 27.31 22.36
CA VAL A 255 18.65 26.80 22.27
C VAL A 255 18.07 26.50 23.64
N ASN A 256 16.75 26.62 23.77
CA ASN A 256 16.01 26.06 24.90
C ASN A 256 15.48 24.67 24.53
N LEU A 257 16.04 23.63 25.15
CA LEU A 257 15.48 22.29 25.08
C LEU A 257 14.24 22.24 25.99
N SER A 258 13.13 21.68 25.53
CA SER A 258 12.00 21.33 26.37
C SER A 258 11.29 20.10 25.82
N TRP A 259 10.60 19.36 26.67
CA TRP A 259 9.91 18.13 26.30
C TRP A 259 8.60 17.98 27.08
N THR A 260 7.72 17.12 26.59
CA THR A 260 6.62 16.56 27.39
C THR A 260 7.17 15.35 28.14
N PRO A 261 7.02 15.30 29.47
CA PRO A 261 7.55 14.19 30.25
C PRO A 261 6.77 12.91 29.95
N GLY A 262 7.47 11.77 30.06
CA GLY A 262 6.83 10.46 30.05
C GLY A 262 5.85 10.30 31.23
N GLU A 263 4.83 9.48 31.03
CA GLU A 263 3.83 9.20 32.04
C GLU A 263 4.47 8.70 33.34
N SER A 264 3.98 9.20 34.48
CA SER A 264 4.46 8.87 35.84
C SER A 264 5.91 9.26 36.18
N ALA A 265 6.64 9.94 35.30
CA ALA A 265 7.99 10.42 35.58
C ALA A 265 8.03 11.46 36.72
N ILE A 266 9.06 11.37 37.56
CA ILE A 266 9.32 12.29 38.69
C ILE A 266 10.56 13.17 38.48
N SER A 267 11.48 12.79 37.58
CA SER A 267 12.61 13.60 37.13
C SER A 267 13.19 13.06 35.82
N HIS A 268 14.13 13.80 35.23
CA HIS A 268 14.58 13.62 33.84
C HIS A 268 16.12 13.63 33.75
N ASP A 269 16.74 12.53 33.34
CA ASP A 269 18.18 12.49 33.04
C ASP A 269 18.43 12.99 31.60
N VAL A 270 19.18 14.08 31.45
CA VAL A 270 19.39 14.76 30.16
C VAL A 270 20.77 14.45 29.58
N TYR A 271 20.80 14.09 28.30
CA TYR A 271 22.01 13.81 27.53
C TYR A 271 22.07 14.69 26.27
N LEU A 272 23.25 15.21 25.92
CA LEU A 272 23.47 16.05 24.72
C LEU A 272 24.90 15.87 24.17
N GLY A 273 25.04 15.73 22.85
CA GLY A 273 26.33 15.60 22.16
C GLY A 273 26.20 15.71 20.65
N ASP A 274 27.30 15.61 19.90
CA ASP A 274 27.34 15.64 18.42
C ASP A 274 27.48 14.24 17.78
N ASN A 275 27.50 13.19 18.62
CA ASN A 275 27.53 11.79 18.21
C ASN A 275 26.30 11.06 18.70
N PHE A 276 25.52 10.51 17.75
CA PHE A 276 24.29 9.78 18.03
C PHE A 276 24.50 8.61 19.02
N ASN A 277 25.51 7.77 18.79
CA ASN A 277 25.71 6.54 19.57
C ASN A 277 26.09 6.84 21.02
N ASP A 278 26.87 7.90 21.24
CA ASP A 278 27.33 8.28 22.57
C ASP A 278 26.19 8.83 23.42
N VAL A 279 25.25 9.55 22.79
CA VAL A 279 24.03 10.08 23.42
C VAL A 279 23.02 8.97 23.66
N ASP A 280 22.80 8.09 22.67
CA ASP A 280 21.90 6.93 22.80
C ASP A 280 22.32 6.03 23.97
N SER A 281 23.62 5.74 24.06
CA SER A 281 24.23 4.94 25.12
C SER A 281 24.33 5.66 26.47
N GLY A 282 24.04 6.97 26.53
CA GLY A 282 24.11 7.77 27.75
C GLY A 282 25.50 7.81 28.40
N THR A 283 26.55 8.01 27.60
CA THR A 283 27.93 8.05 28.10
C THR A 283 28.17 9.23 29.06
N GLU A 284 29.15 9.11 29.96
CA GLU A 284 29.48 10.15 30.97
C GLU A 284 29.78 11.52 30.35
N GLU A 285 30.34 11.56 29.13
CA GLU A 285 30.68 12.81 28.41
C GLU A 285 29.44 13.54 27.86
N THR A 286 28.35 12.80 27.59
CA THR A 286 27.09 13.36 27.09
C THR A 286 26.11 13.72 28.20
N PHE A 287 26.33 13.23 29.42
CA PHE A 287 25.41 13.45 30.54
C PHE A 287 25.47 14.90 31.04
N VAL A 288 24.36 15.60 30.90
CA VAL A 288 24.22 17.01 31.27
C VAL A 288 23.76 17.17 32.72
N GLY A 289 22.88 16.28 33.18
CA GLY A 289 22.39 16.25 34.56
C GLY A 289 20.92 15.83 34.69
N ASN A 290 20.49 15.56 35.92
CA ASN A 290 19.09 15.28 36.27
C ASN A 290 18.30 16.59 36.48
N GLN A 291 17.13 16.71 35.87
CA GLN A 291 16.24 17.87 35.95
C GLN A 291 14.90 17.48 36.58
N THR A 292 14.32 18.38 37.37
CA THR A 292 12.92 18.27 37.83
C THR A 292 11.96 19.10 36.97
N GLU A 293 12.51 20.00 36.16
CA GLU A 293 11.76 20.80 35.19
C GLU A 293 11.87 20.14 33.81
N THR A 294 10.91 20.41 32.94
CA THR A 294 10.85 19.82 31.59
C THR A 294 11.52 20.71 30.52
N PHE A 295 12.47 21.55 30.92
CA PHE A 295 13.25 22.40 30.03
C PHE A 295 14.68 22.66 30.50
N LEU A 296 15.59 22.95 29.55
CA LEU A 296 17.00 23.24 29.78
C LEU A 296 17.57 24.15 28.67
N VAL A 297 18.23 25.25 29.04
CA VAL A 297 18.90 26.13 28.07
C VAL A 297 20.35 25.68 27.83
N VAL A 298 20.76 25.60 26.56
CA VAL A 298 22.12 25.19 26.14
C VAL A 298 22.72 26.16 25.11
N GLY A 299 24.05 26.34 25.08
CA GLY A 299 24.77 27.07 24.02
C GLY A 299 24.99 28.59 24.17
N PHE A 300 24.78 29.18 25.34
CA PHE A 300 24.86 30.64 25.51
C PHE A 300 26.24 31.27 25.12
N PRO A 301 26.31 32.45 24.46
CA PRO A 301 27.57 33.03 24.00
C PRO A 301 28.60 33.27 25.11
N GLY A 302 29.83 32.75 24.94
CA GLY A 302 30.99 33.01 25.82
C GLY A 302 31.70 31.77 26.36
N PHE A 303 31.37 30.61 25.81
CA PHE A 303 31.56 29.31 26.43
C PHE A 303 31.70 28.25 25.21
N LEU A 304 32.18 26.98 25.31
CA LEU A 304 32.18 25.82 24.32
C LEU A 304 31.52 24.46 24.78
N TYR A 305 30.45 23.84 24.18
CA TYR A 305 29.57 22.82 24.89
C TYR A 305 30.24 22.07 26.07
N PRO A 306 29.87 22.40 27.33
CA PRO A 306 28.59 22.96 27.78
C PRO A 306 28.32 24.44 27.45
N ASP A 307 29.16 25.03 26.64
CA ASP A 307 29.50 26.40 26.73
C ASP A 307 29.17 27.05 25.29
N GLY A 308 28.82 26.35 24.18
CA GLY A 308 28.30 26.98 22.92
C GLY A 308 27.94 26.02 21.77
N LEU A 309 26.92 26.31 20.92
CA LEU A 309 26.60 25.51 19.71
C LEU A 309 27.45 25.93 18.50
N VAL A 310 27.92 24.97 17.71
CA VAL A 310 28.70 25.19 16.48
C VAL A 310 27.77 25.17 15.26
N PRO A 311 27.73 26.25 14.44
CA PRO A 311 26.93 26.28 13.21
C PRO A 311 27.21 25.09 12.28
N GLY A 312 26.16 24.52 11.70
CA GLY A 312 26.21 23.38 10.78
C GLY A 312 26.44 22.01 11.42
N ILE A 313 26.57 21.92 12.75
CA ILE A 313 26.64 20.66 13.49
C ILE A 313 25.24 20.19 13.87
N ILE A 314 25.01 18.88 13.70
CA ILE A 314 23.84 18.18 14.25
C ILE A 314 24.17 17.81 15.68
N TYR A 315 23.35 18.27 16.61
CA TYR A 315 23.38 17.87 18.00
C TYR A 315 22.28 16.86 18.26
N TYR A 316 22.63 15.79 18.96
CA TYR A 316 21.73 14.74 19.43
C TYR A 316 21.49 14.90 20.91
N TRP A 317 20.26 14.71 21.36
CA TRP A 317 19.90 14.77 22.77
C TRP A 317 18.83 13.75 23.13
N LYS A 318 18.82 13.33 24.39
CA LYS A 318 17.94 12.29 24.92
C LYS A 318 17.52 12.63 26.33
N ILE A 319 16.31 12.21 26.70
CA ILE A 319 15.77 12.31 28.05
C ILE A 319 15.42 10.91 28.56
N ASP A 320 16.13 10.43 29.58
CA ASP A 320 15.74 9.21 30.28
C ASP A 320 14.83 9.57 31.46
N GLU A 321 13.62 9.01 31.47
CA GLU A 321 12.57 9.34 32.43
C GLU A 321 12.71 8.53 33.72
N ILE A 322 12.80 9.20 34.87
CA ILE A 322 12.98 8.56 36.17
C ILE A 322 11.64 8.38 36.87
N GLN A 323 11.31 7.15 37.20
CA GLN A 323 10.06 6.76 37.86
C GLN A 323 10.18 6.86 39.39
N ALA A 324 9.04 6.83 40.10
CA ALA A 324 8.99 6.98 41.56
C ALA A 324 9.75 5.89 42.33
N ASP A 325 9.93 4.71 41.73
CA ASP A 325 10.71 3.60 42.29
C ASP A 325 12.22 3.69 41.97
N GLY A 326 12.64 4.72 41.23
CA GLY A 326 14.02 4.97 40.80
C GLY A 326 14.39 4.29 39.47
N THR A 327 13.46 3.64 38.79
CA THR A 327 13.70 3.05 37.47
C THR A 327 13.87 4.15 36.42
N ALA A 328 14.92 4.04 35.59
CA ALA A 328 15.14 4.92 34.45
C ALA A 328 14.56 4.28 33.17
N ILE A 329 13.67 5.00 32.49
CA ILE A 329 13.09 4.62 31.21
C ILE A 329 13.86 5.35 30.11
N ALA A 330 14.61 4.59 29.30
CA ALA A 330 15.42 5.16 28.24
C ALA A 330 14.54 5.86 27.18
N GLY A 331 14.81 7.15 26.94
CA GLY A 331 14.06 7.96 25.98
C GLY A 331 14.50 7.75 24.54
N ASN A 332 13.81 8.44 23.63
CA ASN A 332 14.21 8.51 22.23
C ASN A 332 15.30 9.57 22.06
N VAL A 333 16.21 9.34 21.11
CA VAL A 333 17.21 10.34 20.72
C VAL A 333 16.60 11.27 19.68
N TRP A 334 16.62 12.57 19.97
CA TRP A 334 16.23 13.63 19.05
C TRP A 334 17.46 14.38 18.57
N SER A 335 17.30 15.13 17.49
CA SER A 335 18.36 15.98 16.96
C SER A 335 17.89 17.38 16.66
N PHE A 336 18.82 18.32 16.61
CA PHE A 336 18.62 19.61 15.96
C PHE A 336 19.94 20.05 15.31
N THR A 337 19.83 20.89 14.29
CA THR A 337 20.99 21.45 13.60
C THR A 337 21.12 22.92 13.98
N ALA A 338 22.28 23.34 14.48
CA ALA A 338 22.57 24.76 14.57
C ALA A 338 22.68 25.34 13.15
N THR A 339 21.93 26.41 12.85
CA THR A 339 21.77 26.95 11.48
C THR A 339 23.11 27.15 10.76
N MET A 340 23.12 26.85 9.47
CA MET A 340 24.28 26.98 8.60
C MET A 340 24.71 28.45 8.48
N LEU A 341 26.01 28.70 8.36
CA LEU A 341 26.53 30.03 8.00
C LEU A 341 26.32 30.35 6.51
N GLU A 342 25.98 29.34 5.71
CA GLU A 342 25.85 29.39 4.26
C GLU A 342 24.40 29.10 3.86
N ALA A 343 24.04 29.50 2.63
CA ALA A 343 22.72 29.23 2.07
C ALA A 343 22.41 27.72 2.02
N PHE A 344 21.15 27.36 2.24
CA PHE A 344 20.69 25.97 2.31
C PHE A 344 19.29 25.78 1.71
N ASP A 345 18.77 24.54 1.73
CA ASP A 345 17.48 24.12 1.16
C ASP A 345 17.16 24.66 -0.25
N PRO A 346 17.96 24.28 -1.27
CA PRO A 346 17.76 24.77 -2.63
C PRO A 346 16.44 24.30 -3.25
N ARG A 347 15.86 25.16 -4.10
CA ARG A 347 14.84 24.83 -5.09
C ARG A 347 15.31 25.34 -6.45
N PRO A 348 15.34 24.54 -7.54
CA PRO A 348 15.15 23.09 -7.54
C PRO A 348 16.07 22.38 -6.54
N ARG A 349 15.58 21.28 -5.94
CA ARG A 349 16.37 20.49 -4.98
C ARG A 349 17.70 20.07 -5.63
N ASP A 350 18.73 19.95 -4.82
CA ASP A 350 20.02 19.45 -5.31
C ASP A 350 19.85 18.06 -5.93
N GLY A 351 20.37 17.87 -7.14
CA GLY A 351 20.19 16.67 -7.95
C GLY A 351 18.82 16.52 -8.62
N ALA A 352 17.95 17.53 -8.59
CA ALA A 352 16.63 17.45 -9.21
C ALA A 352 16.73 17.14 -10.71
N LYS A 353 15.90 16.22 -11.21
CA LYS A 353 15.85 15.83 -12.61
C LYS A 353 14.52 16.22 -13.24
N TRP A 354 14.53 16.38 -14.56
CA TRP A 354 13.35 16.67 -15.39
C TRP A 354 12.61 17.96 -14.99
N VAL A 355 13.36 18.98 -14.58
CA VAL A 355 12.80 20.29 -14.26
C VAL A 355 12.34 20.98 -15.54
N ASP A 356 11.10 21.49 -15.60
CA ASP A 356 10.64 22.22 -16.79
C ASP A 356 11.50 23.48 -17.01
N PRO A 357 12.24 23.57 -18.13
CA PRO A 357 13.13 24.70 -18.39
C PRO A 357 12.40 26.05 -18.47
N ASN A 358 11.07 26.05 -18.69
CA ASN A 358 10.28 27.27 -18.81
C ASN A 358 9.72 27.78 -17.47
N SER A 359 9.89 27.02 -16.39
CA SER A 359 9.30 27.36 -15.08
C SER A 359 10.32 27.37 -13.94
N VAL A 360 11.62 27.39 -14.23
CA VAL A 360 12.65 27.35 -13.19
C VAL A 360 12.69 28.66 -12.43
N VAL A 361 12.64 28.57 -11.10
CA VAL A 361 12.99 29.65 -10.18
C VAL A 361 13.94 29.04 -9.17
N LEU A 362 15.16 29.56 -9.11
CA LEU A 362 16.12 29.24 -8.06
C LEU A 362 15.65 29.91 -6.78
N SER A 363 15.54 29.18 -5.67
CA SER A 363 15.33 29.74 -4.34
C SER A 363 16.09 28.96 -3.28
N TRP A 364 16.45 29.62 -2.18
CA TRP A 364 17.22 29.03 -1.09
C TRP A 364 16.78 29.64 0.24
N GLU A 365 17.14 29.00 1.34
CA GLU A 365 17.09 29.61 2.66
C GLU A 365 18.42 30.26 3.00
N SER A 366 18.37 31.41 3.67
CA SER A 366 19.55 32.18 4.02
C SER A 366 20.27 31.57 5.21
N GLY A 367 21.60 31.55 5.17
CA GLY A 367 22.41 31.27 6.35
C GLY A 367 22.36 32.40 7.38
N MET A 368 22.88 32.11 8.57
CA MET A 368 22.87 33.02 9.71
C MET A 368 23.50 34.39 9.37
N ASP A 369 22.81 35.48 9.74
CA ASP A 369 23.22 36.88 9.52
C ASP A 369 23.40 37.31 8.05
N ALA A 370 22.95 36.53 7.07
CA ALA A 370 23.05 36.88 5.65
C ALA A 370 22.27 38.17 5.34
N ALA A 371 22.95 39.11 4.69
CA ALA A 371 22.44 40.41 4.29
C ALA A 371 22.37 40.59 2.77
N MET A 372 23.15 39.81 2.01
CA MET A 372 23.21 39.83 0.54
C MET A 372 23.75 38.49 0.02
N HIS A 373 23.34 38.09 -1.18
CA HIS A 373 23.69 36.82 -1.81
C HIS A 373 24.38 37.05 -3.16
N ASP A 374 25.63 36.63 -3.31
CA ASP A 374 26.31 36.54 -4.60
C ASP A 374 25.90 35.21 -5.27
N VAL A 375 25.16 35.32 -6.38
CA VAL A 375 24.60 34.15 -7.07
C VAL A 375 25.45 33.76 -8.26
N TYR A 376 25.81 32.49 -8.34
CA TYR A 376 26.53 31.88 -9.47
C TYR A 376 25.67 30.80 -10.12
N PHE A 377 25.57 30.80 -11.45
CA PHE A 377 24.74 29.86 -12.21
C PHE A 377 25.36 29.59 -13.60
N GLY A 378 25.38 28.33 -14.04
CA GLY A 378 25.85 27.96 -15.36
C GLY A 378 25.85 26.44 -15.62
N ASP A 379 26.25 26.04 -16.81
CA ASP A 379 26.40 24.63 -17.23
C ASP A 379 27.83 24.08 -16.99
N ASP A 380 28.78 24.94 -16.63
CA ASP A 380 30.14 24.56 -16.22
C ASP A 380 30.29 24.53 -14.69
N LYS A 381 30.28 23.32 -14.13
CA LYS A 381 30.48 23.08 -12.69
C LYS A 381 31.75 23.73 -12.15
N ALA A 382 32.86 23.66 -12.89
CA ALA A 382 34.14 24.16 -12.42
C ALA A 382 34.14 25.69 -12.34
N GLY A 383 33.52 26.37 -13.31
CA GLY A 383 33.35 27.82 -13.31
C GLY A 383 32.46 28.31 -12.16
N VAL A 384 31.36 27.60 -11.88
CA VAL A 384 30.49 27.88 -10.72
C VAL A 384 31.25 27.68 -9.41
N GLU A 385 32.03 26.59 -9.28
CA GLU A 385 32.88 26.32 -8.12
C GLU A 385 34.00 27.36 -7.91
N ALA A 386 34.59 27.87 -8.99
CA ALA A 386 35.62 28.90 -8.91
C ALA A 386 35.05 30.31 -8.62
N GLY A 387 33.74 30.50 -8.79
CA GLY A 387 33.11 31.83 -8.75
C GLY A 387 33.50 32.70 -9.96
N ASP A 388 33.61 32.09 -11.13
CA ASP A 388 34.06 32.77 -12.34
C ASP A 388 33.08 33.87 -12.77
N GLN A 389 33.62 34.93 -13.37
CA GLN A 389 32.85 36.08 -13.84
C GLN A 389 31.75 35.71 -14.85
N SER A 390 31.91 34.61 -15.59
CA SER A 390 30.92 34.08 -16.53
C SER A 390 29.75 33.38 -15.86
N ALA A 391 29.94 32.83 -14.66
CA ALA A 391 28.89 32.22 -13.85
C ALA A 391 28.22 33.22 -12.91
N PHE A 392 28.87 34.35 -12.61
CA PHE A 392 28.35 35.35 -11.69
C PHE A 392 27.15 36.11 -12.25
N ILE A 393 26.00 35.92 -11.62
CA ILE A 393 24.73 36.58 -11.95
C ILE A 393 24.63 37.95 -11.29
N GLY A 394 25.06 38.05 -10.02
CA GLY A 394 25.05 39.31 -9.27
C GLY A 394 24.79 39.13 -7.78
N GLY A 395 24.99 40.22 -7.03
CA GLY A 395 24.58 40.36 -5.65
C GLY A 395 23.09 40.68 -5.55
N ILE A 396 22.30 39.77 -4.97
CA ILE A 396 20.85 39.83 -4.87
C ILE A 396 20.46 39.88 -3.39
N LEU A 397 19.41 40.65 -3.05
CA LEU A 397 18.89 40.78 -1.67
C LEU A 397 17.73 39.82 -1.36
N GLN A 398 17.17 39.22 -2.41
CA GLN A 398 16.08 38.26 -2.33
C GLN A 398 16.66 36.85 -2.38
N ASN A 399 15.99 35.93 -1.72
CA ASN A 399 16.36 34.51 -1.70
C ASN A 399 15.91 33.75 -2.95
N THR A 400 15.77 34.47 -4.08
CA THR A 400 15.21 33.91 -5.30
C THR A 400 15.87 34.52 -6.53
N HIS A 401 16.04 33.71 -7.59
CA HIS A 401 16.49 34.16 -8.90
C HIS A 401 15.80 33.33 -10.00
N THR A 402 15.24 33.99 -11.01
CA THR A 402 14.75 33.30 -12.22
C THR A 402 15.89 33.26 -13.23
N PRO A 403 16.48 32.08 -13.50
CA PRO A 403 17.46 31.97 -14.57
C PRO A 403 16.73 32.22 -15.91
N GLY A 404 17.44 32.77 -16.89
CA GLY A 404 16.88 33.03 -18.21
C GLY A 404 16.51 31.74 -18.97
N ASP A 405 16.44 31.83 -20.29
CA ASP A 405 16.13 30.66 -21.13
C ASP A 405 17.12 29.51 -20.87
N LEU A 406 16.59 28.32 -20.56
CA LEU A 406 17.37 27.11 -20.31
C LEU A 406 17.24 26.14 -21.47
N GLU A 407 18.36 25.47 -21.78
CA GLU A 407 18.37 24.37 -22.74
C GLU A 407 17.68 23.14 -22.14
N LYS A 408 17.08 22.33 -23.01
CA LYS A 408 16.43 21.06 -22.65
C LYS A 408 17.49 19.97 -22.47
N GLU A 409 17.23 19.00 -21.59
CA GLU A 409 18.16 17.90 -21.27
C GLU A 409 19.56 18.37 -20.82
N MET A 410 19.64 19.55 -20.22
CA MET A 410 20.90 20.15 -19.77
C MET A 410 20.99 20.16 -18.24
N THR A 411 22.16 19.83 -17.71
CA THR A 411 22.47 19.96 -16.29
C THR A 411 23.05 21.33 -16.01
N TYR A 412 22.45 22.03 -15.05
CA TYR A 412 22.92 23.33 -14.56
C TYR A 412 23.40 23.22 -13.12
N TYR A 413 24.42 24.02 -12.80
CA TYR A 413 25.07 24.13 -11.51
C TYR A 413 24.89 25.54 -10.97
N TRP A 414 24.71 25.66 -9.66
CA TRP A 414 24.57 26.95 -9.01
C TRP A 414 25.05 26.96 -7.58
N ARG A 415 25.43 28.14 -7.10
CA ARG A 415 25.98 28.37 -5.76
C ARG A 415 25.58 29.76 -5.28
N ILE A 416 25.40 29.89 -3.98
CA ILE A 416 25.09 31.15 -3.31
C ILE A 416 26.18 31.47 -2.28
N ASP A 417 26.89 32.58 -2.46
CA ASP A 417 27.85 33.07 -1.45
C ASP A 417 27.19 34.20 -0.64
N GLU A 418 27.15 34.06 0.68
CA GLU A 418 26.39 34.96 1.55
C GLU A 418 27.28 35.97 2.25
N HIS A 419 26.91 37.25 2.14
CA HIS A 419 27.56 38.35 2.84
C HIS A 419 26.82 38.64 4.13
N THR A 420 27.50 38.57 5.27
CA THR A 420 26.88 38.85 6.56
C THR A 420 26.81 40.36 6.85
N THR A 421 25.99 40.75 7.83
CA THR A 421 25.97 42.12 8.36
C THR A 421 27.34 42.61 8.88
N MET A 422 28.25 41.69 9.21
CA MET A 422 29.63 41.96 9.63
C MET A 422 30.64 41.95 8.47
N GLN A 423 30.18 41.89 7.22
CA GLN A 423 31.00 41.86 5.99
C GLN A 423 31.91 40.63 5.87
N THR A 424 31.54 39.51 6.47
CA THR A 424 32.15 38.21 6.17
C THR A 424 31.42 37.55 5.00
N VAL A 425 32.14 36.80 4.17
CA VAL A 425 31.54 36.03 3.07
C VAL A 425 31.61 34.55 3.43
N ASN A 426 30.46 33.91 3.46
CA ASN A 426 30.32 32.47 3.63
C ASN A 426 30.03 31.87 2.25
N GLN A 427 31.00 31.13 1.69
CA GLN A 427 30.87 30.53 0.37
C GLN A 427 29.93 29.32 0.46
N GLY A 428 28.88 29.27 -0.35
CA GLY A 428 27.90 28.19 -0.27
C GLY A 428 28.30 26.89 -0.97
N LYS A 429 27.44 25.88 -0.81
CA LYS A 429 27.54 24.60 -1.52
C LYS A 429 27.12 24.75 -2.99
N ILE A 430 27.63 23.85 -3.84
CA ILE A 430 27.22 23.74 -5.23
C ILE A 430 26.03 22.80 -5.31
N TRP A 431 24.96 23.27 -5.92
CA TRP A 431 23.76 22.49 -6.21
C TRP A 431 23.60 22.28 -7.71
N GLU A 432 22.92 21.20 -8.11
CA GLU A 432 22.67 20.89 -9.52
C GLU A 432 21.21 20.51 -9.79
N PHE A 433 20.75 20.74 -11.03
CA PHE A 433 19.51 20.16 -11.54
C PHE A 433 19.60 19.92 -13.05
N THR A 434 18.75 19.05 -13.58
CA THR A 434 18.68 18.73 -15.02
C THR A 434 17.29 19.05 -15.59
N THR A 435 17.25 19.75 -16.72
CA THR A 435 16.00 20.15 -17.37
C THR A 435 15.33 19.01 -18.16
N SER A 436 14.00 19.06 -18.28
CA SER A 436 13.22 18.16 -19.16
C SER A 436 13.09 18.72 -20.59
N GLY A 437 12.37 18.00 -21.45
CA GLY A 437 12.08 18.35 -22.83
C GLY A 437 12.79 17.49 -23.88
N GLY A 438 13.22 16.29 -23.50
CA GLY A 438 13.90 15.35 -24.38
C GLY A 438 13.06 14.89 -25.56
N ALA A 439 13.72 14.37 -26.60
CA ALA A 439 13.06 13.90 -27.82
C ALA A 439 12.09 12.73 -27.59
N ASN A 440 12.19 12.07 -26.43
CA ASN A 440 11.37 10.92 -26.04
C ASN A 440 10.50 11.23 -24.81
N ASP A 441 10.41 12.47 -24.34
CA ASP A 441 9.53 12.84 -23.24
C ASP A 441 8.06 12.64 -23.61
N GLY A 442 7.28 12.10 -22.68
CA GLY A 442 5.84 11.93 -22.79
C GLY A 442 5.42 10.45 -22.81
N VAL A 443 4.20 10.23 -23.31
CA VAL A 443 3.54 8.93 -23.36
C VAL A 443 3.16 8.60 -24.80
N LYS A 444 3.22 7.33 -25.17
CA LYS A 444 2.53 6.83 -26.37
C LYS A 444 1.04 6.88 -26.09
N ALA A 445 0.24 7.42 -27.01
CA ALA A 445 -1.20 7.49 -26.91
C ALA A 445 -1.86 6.70 -28.04
N GLU A 446 -2.77 5.80 -27.68
CA GLU A 446 -3.55 4.98 -28.60
C GLU A 446 -5.04 5.23 -28.35
N TYR A 447 -5.77 5.65 -29.38
CA TYR A 447 -7.19 6.00 -29.29
C TYR A 447 -8.05 5.07 -30.16
N PHE A 448 -9.16 4.60 -29.61
CA PHE A 448 -10.04 3.60 -30.23
C PHE A 448 -11.47 4.14 -30.38
N ASN A 449 -12.14 3.79 -31.48
CA ASN A 449 -13.56 4.12 -31.73
C ASN A 449 -14.51 3.06 -31.11
N ASN A 450 -14.22 2.65 -29.88
CA ASN A 450 -15.04 1.78 -29.05
C ASN A 450 -14.63 1.98 -27.57
N THR A 451 -15.45 1.51 -26.64
CA THR A 451 -15.22 1.67 -25.21
C THR A 451 -14.32 0.63 -24.59
N ASP A 452 -13.97 -0.43 -25.33
CA ASP A 452 -13.37 -1.66 -24.78
C ASP A 452 -11.93 -1.90 -25.24
N LEU A 453 -11.33 -0.92 -25.92
CA LEU A 453 -9.99 -0.97 -26.51
C LEU A 453 -9.80 -2.13 -27.50
N GLU A 454 -10.87 -2.50 -28.21
CA GLU A 454 -10.87 -3.60 -29.15
C GLU A 454 -10.33 -3.22 -30.53
N GLY A 455 -9.67 -4.18 -31.18
CA GLY A 455 -9.13 -4.02 -32.53
C GLY A 455 -7.88 -3.15 -32.59
N GLN A 456 -7.59 -2.63 -33.78
CA GLN A 456 -6.48 -1.71 -33.99
C GLN A 456 -6.87 -0.29 -33.56
N PRO A 457 -5.97 0.48 -32.93
CA PRO A 457 -6.24 1.87 -32.60
C PRO A 457 -6.51 2.68 -33.86
N ALA A 458 -7.50 3.56 -33.81
CA ALA A 458 -7.86 4.45 -34.90
C ALA A 458 -6.84 5.58 -35.06
N VAL A 459 -6.25 6.03 -33.95
CA VAL A 459 -5.18 7.03 -33.94
C VAL A 459 -4.09 6.58 -32.96
N VAL A 460 -2.83 6.68 -33.38
CA VAL A 460 -1.65 6.47 -32.53
C VAL A 460 -0.77 7.71 -32.60
N GLY A 461 -0.36 8.22 -31.46
CA GLY A 461 0.45 9.42 -31.35
C GLY A 461 1.24 9.48 -30.04
N THR A 462 1.65 10.69 -29.67
CA THR A 462 2.39 10.95 -28.44
C THR A 462 1.82 12.16 -27.73
N GLU A 463 1.78 12.09 -26.40
CA GLU A 463 1.27 13.17 -25.55
C GLU A 463 2.30 13.52 -24.49
N SER A 464 2.43 14.79 -24.12
CA SER A 464 3.45 15.20 -23.15
C SER A 464 3.15 14.72 -21.71
N LYS A 465 1.86 14.51 -21.40
CA LYS A 465 1.35 14.10 -20.09
C LYS A 465 -0.06 13.52 -20.21
N ILE A 466 -0.54 12.84 -19.17
CA ILE A 466 -1.94 12.40 -19.04
C ILE A 466 -2.68 13.41 -18.15
N ASP A 467 -3.23 14.44 -18.78
CA ASP A 467 -3.96 15.54 -18.14
C ASP A 467 -5.02 16.08 -19.10
N PHE A 468 -6.08 15.30 -19.24
CA PHE A 468 -7.09 15.55 -20.26
C PHE A 468 -8.43 15.91 -19.65
N SER A 469 -8.98 17.01 -20.16
CA SER A 469 -10.35 17.44 -19.92
C SER A 469 -10.93 17.94 -21.25
N TRP A 470 -11.58 17.04 -21.99
CA TRP A 470 -12.25 17.42 -23.24
C TRP A 470 -13.68 17.87 -22.94
N SER A 471 -14.10 19.01 -23.51
CA SER A 471 -15.45 19.55 -23.29
C SER A 471 -16.54 18.73 -23.96
N ASP A 472 -17.74 18.72 -23.37
CA ASP A 472 -18.93 18.07 -23.94
C ASP A 472 -19.42 18.86 -25.18
N GLY A 473 -18.93 18.51 -26.36
CA GLY A 473 -19.31 19.13 -27.64
C GLY A 473 -19.22 18.19 -28.85
N ASN A 474 -19.83 18.58 -29.97
CA ASN A 474 -19.99 17.74 -31.18
C ASN A 474 -18.99 18.06 -32.30
N VAL A 475 -17.75 18.41 -31.95
CA VAL A 475 -16.69 18.74 -32.93
C VAL A 475 -15.52 17.80 -32.72
N GLU A 476 -15.30 16.88 -33.68
CA GLU A 476 -14.16 15.96 -33.70
C GLU A 476 -12.83 16.73 -33.70
N GLY A 477 -11.82 16.21 -33.00
CA GLY A 477 -10.50 16.81 -32.82
C GLY A 477 -10.45 18.01 -31.86
N SER A 478 -11.60 18.63 -31.53
CA SER A 478 -11.69 19.68 -30.49
C SER A 478 -12.33 19.18 -29.20
N ASN A 479 -13.25 18.21 -29.29
CA ASN A 479 -13.95 17.56 -28.16
C ASN A 479 -13.69 16.05 -28.10
N SER A 480 -12.83 15.56 -29.00
CA SER A 480 -12.27 14.21 -28.99
C SER A 480 -10.74 14.35 -29.05
N PRO A 481 -9.97 13.36 -28.58
CA PRO A 481 -8.52 13.46 -28.47
C PRO A 481 -7.80 13.74 -29.79
N ALA A 482 -8.37 13.32 -30.92
CA ALA A 482 -7.81 13.54 -32.25
C ALA A 482 -8.89 13.51 -33.34
N GLU A 483 -8.58 14.07 -34.51
CA GLU A 483 -9.37 13.89 -35.72
C GLU A 483 -9.47 12.39 -36.07
N GLY A 484 -10.67 11.90 -36.40
CA GLY A 484 -10.93 10.47 -36.64
C GLY A 484 -11.35 9.67 -35.40
N ILE A 485 -11.39 10.30 -34.22
CA ILE A 485 -12.00 9.74 -33.01
C ILE A 485 -13.39 10.32 -32.80
N GLN A 486 -14.38 9.44 -32.65
CA GLN A 486 -15.76 9.80 -32.40
C GLN A 486 -15.93 10.56 -31.07
N THR A 487 -17.02 11.31 -30.91
CA THR A 487 -17.15 12.26 -29.79
C THR A 487 -17.87 11.69 -28.57
N SER A 488 -18.64 10.61 -28.70
CA SER A 488 -19.50 10.08 -27.62
C SER A 488 -18.87 8.93 -26.84
N GLU A 489 -18.42 7.90 -27.56
CA GLU A 489 -17.97 6.63 -27.00
C GLU A 489 -16.59 6.31 -27.58
N TYR A 490 -15.54 6.38 -26.79
CA TYR A 490 -14.20 6.06 -27.26
C TYR A 490 -13.35 5.65 -26.08
N SER A 491 -12.18 5.09 -26.36
CA SER A 491 -11.24 4.71 -25.31
C SER A 491 -9.82 5.12 -25.69
N ALA A 492 -8.97 5.21 -24.67
CA ALA A 492 -7.58 5.58 -24.78
C ALA A 492 -6.72 4.61 -23.97
N ARG A 493 -5.57 4.27 -24.52
CA ARG A 493 -4.46 3.64 -23.80
C ARG A 493 -3.26 4.57 -23.90
N TRP A 494 -2.70 4.91 -22.74
CA TRP A 494 -1.43 5.60 -22.64
C TRP A 494 -0.39 4.66 -22.08
N SER A 495 0.78 4.59 -22.72
CA SER A 495 1.91 3.80 -22.25
C SER A 495 3.20 4.59 -22.24
N ALA A 496 4.02 4.36 -21.21
CA ALA A 496 5.27 5.08 -20.99
C ALA A 496 6.25 4.26 -20.14
N GLU A 497 7.52 4.66 -20.22
CA GLU A 497 8.55 4.30 -19.25
C GLU A 497 8.58 5.38 -18.16
N LEU A 498 8.25 5.00 -16.94
CA LEU A 498 8.26 5.85 -15.77
C LEU A 498 9.64 5.82 -15.10
N ASN A 499 10.17 7.00 -14.80
CA ASN A 499 11.40 7.18 -14.02
C ASN A 499 11.10 8.01 -12.78
N VAL A 500 11.66 7.59 -11.64
CA VAL A 500 11.53 8.29 -10.35
C VAL A 500 12.82 8.98 -9.95
N ALA A 501 12.70 10.15 -9.34
CA ALA A 501 13.84 10.92 -8.86
C ALA A 501 14.38 10.38 -7.52
N TYR A 502 13.51 9.81 -6.69
CA TYR A 502 13.83 9.34 -5.34
C TYR A 502 13.33 7.91 -5.15
N SER A 503 14.09 7.10 -4.42
CA SER A 503 13.61 5.80 -3.95
C SER A 503 12.64 5.99 -2.78
N GLY A 504 11.63 5.14 -2.67
CA GLY A 504 10.67 5.13 -1.56
C GLY A 504 9.26 4.76 -1.99
N VAL A 505 8.30 4.93 -1.09
CA VAL A 505 6.90 4.58 -1.30
C VAL A 505 6.14 5.68 -2.05
N TYR A 506 5.68 5.38 -3.27
CA TYR A 506 4.80 6.24 -4.05
C TYR A 506 3.35 5.74 -4.00
N ARG A 507 2.39 6.64 -4.18
CA ARG A 507 0.98 6.27 -4.47
C ARG A 507 0.56 6.94 -5.78
N PHE A 508 -0.04 6.20 -6.69
CA PHE A 508 -0.57 6.76 -7.94
C PHE A 508 -2.00 7.20 -7.74
N VAL A 509 -2.37 8.32 -8.34
CA VAL A 509 -3.73 8.85 -8.31
C VAL A 509 -4.22 9.00 -9.74
N ILE A 510 -5.37 8.38 -10.05
CA ILE A 510 -6.09 8.64 -11.31
C ILE A 510 -7.38 9.39 -11.02
N ASN A 511 -7.70 10.39 -11.84
CA ASN A 511 -8.98 11.09 -11.80
C ASN A 511 -9.70 10.89 -13.13
N VAL A 512 -10.78 10.11 -13.10
CA VAL A 512 -11.54 9.66 -14.26
C VAL A 512 -13.05 9.74 -14.02
N ASN A 513 -13.79 10.33 -14.95
CA ASN A 513 -15.27 10.40 -14.85
C ASN A 513 -15.94 9.04 -15.16
N ASN A 514 -15.27 8.21 -15.95
CA ASN A 514 -15.79 6.94 -16.49
C ASN A 514 -14.92 5.81 -15.95
N SER A 515 -14.55 4.82 -16.78
CA SER A 515 -13.67 3.74 -16.33
C SER A 515 -12.21 4.12 -16.48
N GLY A 516 -11.38 3.60 -15.58
CA GLY A 516 -9.95 3.78 -15.62
C GLY A 516 -9.25 2.62 -14.92
N ARG A 517 -8.10 2.23 -15.45
CA ARG A 517 -7.23 1.24 -14.81
C ARG A 517 -5.77 1.56 -15.11
N LEU A 518 -4.90 1.21 -14.17
CA LEU A 518 -3.49 1.58 -14.18
C LEU A 518 -2.65 0.36 -13.83
N TRP A 519 -1.62 0.11 -14.64
CA TRP A 519 -0.62 -0.94 -14.42
C TRP A 519 0.76 -0.34 -14.28
N LEU A 520 1.57 -0.99 -13.44
CA LEU A 520 2.99 -0.73 -13.29
C LEU A 520 3.73 -2.07 -13.38
N ASP A 521 4.69 -2.20 -14.29
CA ASP A 521 5.38 -3.46 -14.61
C ASP A 521 4.40 -4.64 -14.77
N ASP A 522 3.33 -4.40 -15.54
CA ASP A 522 2.24 -5.35 -15.86
C ASP A 522 1.39 -5.82 -14.68
N ARG A 523 1.67 -5.32 -13.47
CA ARG A 523 0.82 -5.49 -12.30
C ARG A 523 -0.26 -4.42 -12.28
N LEU A 524 -1.52 -4.84 -12.19
CA LEU A 524 -2.65 -3.95 -12.01
C LEU A 524 -2.60 -3.31 -10.61
N ILE A 525 -2.52 -1.98 -10.56
CA ILE A 525 -2.39 -1.21 -9.32
C ILE A 525 -3.62 -0.35 -9.01
N ILE A 526 -4.46 -0.08 -10.01
CA ILE A 526 -5.79 0.53 -9.85
C ILE A 526 -6.73 -0.13 -10.86
N GLU A 527 -7.87 -0.66 -10.41
CA GLU A 527 -8.90 -1.25 -11.27
C GLU A 527 -10.27 -0.60 -11.04
N ARG A 528 -10.83 0.00 -12.10
CA ARG A 528 -12.17 0.58 -12.10
C ARG A 528 -12.85 0.43 -13.45
N TRP A 529 -13.00 -0.82 -13.89
CA TRP A 529 -13.54 -1.16 -15.21
C TRP A 529 -14.57 -2.30 -15.13
N PRO A 530 -15.87 -2.06 -15.39
CA PRO A 530 -16.54 -0.79 -15.66
C PRO A 530 -16.79 0.04 -14.38
N ASN A 531 -16.94 1.36 -14.51
CA ASN A 531 -17.22 2.24 -13.38
C ASN A 531 -18.73 2.36 -13.10
N SER A 532 -19.15 2.10 -11.86
CA SER A 532 -20.55 2.17 -11.39
C SER A 532 -20.84 3.27 -10.35
N GLY A 533 -19.88 4.14 -9.98
CA GLY A 533 -19.92 5.00 -8.79
C GLY A 533 -19.67 6.51 -8.99
N ALA A 534 -19.90 7.29 -7.92
CA ALA A 534 -20.01 8.77 -7.94
C ALA A 534 -18.71 9.58 -7.73
N TYR A 535 -17.59 8.97 -7.31
CA TYR A 535 -16.33 9.69 -7.04
C TYR A 535 -15.33 9.44 -8.17
N PRO A 536 -14.74 10.45 -8.82
CA PRO A 536 -13.89 10.24 -10.00
C PRO A 536 -12.42 9.90 -9.65
N GLU A 537 -11.99 10.06 -8.40
CA GLU A 537 -10.60 9.96 -7.98
C GLU A 537 -10.28 8.65 -7.23
N TYR A 538 -9.14 8.02 -7.57
CA TYR A 538 -8.67 6.76 -6.96
C TYR A 538 -7.18 6.81 -6.72
N THR A 539 -6.78 6.31 -5.55
CA THR A 539 -5.38 6.25 -5.12
C THR A 539 -4.96 4.80 -4.93
N SER A 540 -3.81 4.41 -5.50
CA SER A 540 -3.24 3.09 -5.30
C SER A 540 -2.80 2.87 -3.84
N LYS A 541 -2.56 1.61 -3.47
CA LYS A 541 -1.73 1.30 -2.29
C LYS A 541 -0.31 1.89 -2.48
N GLY A 542 0.44 2.00 -1.39
CA GLY A 542 1.85 2.40 -1.45
C GLY A 542 2.68 1.39 -2.24
N ILE A 543 3.53 1.88 -3.16
CA ILE A 543 4.39 1.08 -4.03
C ILE A 543 5.82 1.56 -3.86
N GLU A 544 6.73 0.66 -3.48
CA GLU A 544 8.15 0.97 -3.37
C GLU A 544 8.78 1.09 -4.77
N LEU A 545 9.31 2.27 -5.09
CA LEU A 545 10.05 2.54 -6.33
C LEU A 545 11.49 2.91 -6.02
N VAL A 546 12.39 2.69 -6.98
CA VAL A 546 13.84 2.86 -6.82
C VAL A 546 14.35 3.86 -7.86
N ALA A 547 15.02 4.91 -7.40
CA ALA A 547 15.67 5.89 -8.26
C ALA A 547 16.68 5.23 -9.21
N GLY A 548 16.64 5.62 -10.47
CA GLY A 548 17.51 5.06 -11.52
C GLY A 548 17.00 3.77 -12.17
N ARG A 549 15.91 3.17 -11.67
CA ARG A 549 15.15 2.13 -12.38
C ARG A 549 14.05 2.77 -13.23
N SER A 550 13.84 2.24 -14.43
CA SER A 550 12.68 2.55 -15.28
C SER A 550 11.60 1.50 -15.08
N TYR A 551 10.33 1.91 -15.17
CA TYR A 551 9.16 1.06 -14.96
C TYR A 551 8.20 1.18 -16.15
N SER A 552 7.60 0.07 -16.58
CA SER A 552 6.53 0.10 -17.57
C SER A 552 5.26 0.64 -16.91
N LEU A 553 4.66 1.67 -17.48
CA LEU A 553 3.42 2.28 -16.99
C LEU A 553 2.38 2.26 -18.10
N VAL A 554 1.18 1.74 -17.80
CA VAL A 554 0.06 1.75 -18.73
C VAL A 554 -1.18 2.28 -18.01
N MET A 555 -1.84 3.27 -18.58
CA MET A 555 -3.16 3.73 -18.15
C MET A 555 -4.16 3.51 -19.27
N GLU A 556 -5.27 2.84 -18.95
CA GLU A 556 -6.40 2.71 -19.87
C GLU A 556 -7.62 3.44 -19.32
N TRP A 557 -8.40 3.99 -20.23
CA TRP A 557 -9.56 4.81 -19.92
C TRP A 557 -10.61 4.71 -21.02
N ASN A 558 -11.88 4.78 -20.67
CA ASN A 558 -12.96 4.93 -21.66
C ASN A 558 -13.83 6.14 -21.36
N LYS A 559 -14.55 6.56 -22.39
CA LYS A 559 -15.65 7.50 -22.32
C LYS A 559 -16.93 6.81 -22.71
N TYR A 560 -17.93 6.94 -21.85
CA TYR A 560 -19.32 6.58 -22.10
C TYR A 560 -20.17 7.82 -21.86
N ASN A 561 -20.82 8.33 -22.92
CA ASN A 561 -21.67 9.53 -22.89
C ASN A 561 -20.95 10.86 -22.53
N SER A 562 -21.30 11.48 -21.39
CA SER A 562 -20.85 12.83 -21.00
C SER A 562 -19.68 12.81 -20.03
N GLY A 563 -18.78 13.78 -20.13
CA GLY A 563 -17.57 13.86 -19.33
C GLY A 563 -16.38 13.16 -19.98
N ALA A 564 -15.24 13.83 -20.01
CA ALA A 564 -14.03 13.32 -20.65
C ALA A 564 -12.79 13.75 -19.85
N LEU A 565 -12.76 13.32 -18.59
CA LEU A 565 -11.67 13.59 -17.65
C LEU A 565 -10.78 12.36 -17.50
N ALA A 566 -9.47 12.54 -17.69
CA ALA A 566 -8.45 11.54 -17.39
C ALA A 566 -7.16 12.26 -16.95
N THR A 567 -6.81 12.17 -15.67
CA THR A 567 -5.53 12.66 -15.16
C THR A 567 -4.75 11.56 -14.47
N LEU A 568 -3.41 11.66 -14.52
CA LEU A 568 -2.49 10.82 -13.78
C LEU A 568 -1.56 11.67 -12.91
N GLU A 569 -1.58 11.39 -11.62
CA GLU A 569 -0.77 12.04 -10.60
C GLU A 569 -0.12 10.99 -9.69
N TRP A 570 0.79 11.43 -8.83
CA TRP A 570 1.31 10.61 -7.75
C TRP A 570 1.42 11.41 -6.45
N ILE A 571 1.64 10.69 -5.36
CA ILE A 571 2.12 11.20 -4.08
C ILE A 571 3.50 10.59 -3.89
N ASP A 572 4.52 11.44 -3.78
CA ASP A 572 5.91 11.01 -3.63
C ASP A 572 6.23 10.51 -2.20
N PRO A 573 7.44 9.97 -1.94
CA PRO A 573 7.82 9.46 -0.62
C PRO A 573 7.82 10.51 0.50
N PHE A 574 7.75 11.79 0.16
CA PHE A 574 7.70 12.91 1.09
C PHE A 574 6.27 13.44 1.31
N GLY A 575 5.27 12.83 0.67
CA GLY A 575 3.86 13.22 0.77
C GLY A 575 3.44 14.33 -0.20
N GLU A 576 4.29 14.71 -1.17
CA GLU A 576 3.95 15.74 -2.14
C GLU A 576 3.09 15.17 -3.28
N ARG A 577 1.85 15.67 -3.44
CA ARG A 577 0.96 15.28 -4.54
C ARG A 577 1.23 16.14 -5.77
N THR A 578 1.67 15.51 -6.87
CA THR A 578 1.99 16.20 -8.12
C THR A 578 1.59 15.40 -9.35
N MET A 579 1.34 16.10 -10.46
CA MET A 579 1.18 15.49 -11.77
C MET A 579 2.51 14.90 -12.26
N ILE A 580 2.47 13.73 -12.88
CA ILE A 580 3.67 13.09 -13.43
C ILE A 580 4.06 13.81 -14.74
N ARG A 581 5.28 14.35 -14.78
CA ARG A 581 5.73 15.32 -15.78
C ARG A 581 6.40 14.65 -16.99
N PRO A 582 6.45 15.34 -18.15
CA PRO A 582 7.38 14.97 -19.22
C PRO A 582 8.80 14.89 -18.66
N GLY A 583 9.56 13.87 -19.08
CA GLY A 583 10.86 13.57 -18.50
C GLY A 583 10.78 12.39 -17.53
N GLN A 584 9.86 12.45 -16.55
CA GLN A 584 9.51 11.30 -15.70
C GLN A 584 8.78 10.24 -16.52
N LEU A 585 7.89 10.67 -17.41
CA LEU A 585 7.31 9.84 -18.46
C LEU A 585 8.17 9.95 -19.72
N GLN A 586 8.67 8.82 -20.19
CA GLN A 586 9.38 8.64 -21.46
C GLN A 586 8.58 7.72 -22.37
N LEU A 587 8.71 7.88 -23.69
CA LEU A 587 8.10 6.97 -24.65
C LEU A 587 8.56 5.52 -24.38
N PRO A 588 7.65 4.52 -24.52
CA PRO A 588 7.95 3.12 -24.25
C PRO A 588 8.74 2.52 -25.42
N LEU A 589 10.03 2.83 -25.50
CA LEU A 589 10.90 2.41 -26.61
C LEU A 589 11.46 0.99 -26.46
N ARG A 590 11.37 0.42 -25.25
CA ARG A 590 11.78 -0.95 -24.94
C ARG A 590 10.61 -1.92 -25.07
N ALA A 591 10.93 -3.18 -25.30
CA ALA A 591 9.96 -4.27 -25.20
C ALA A 591 9.33 -4.27 -23.80
N ASN A 592 8.04 -4.56 -23.72
CA ASN A 592 7.25 -4.58 -22.49
C ASN A 592 6.25 -5.74 -22.50
N ARG A 593 5.49 -5.95 -21.41
CA ARG A 593 4.47 -7.01 -21.32
C ARG A 593 5.01 -8.43 -21.59
N PRO A 594 6.09 -8.86 -20.90
CA PRO A 594 6.60 -10.21 -21.06
C PRO A 594 5.56 -11.24 -20.64
N LYS A 595 5.48 -12.33 -21.41
CA LYS A 595 4.90 -13.60 -20.98
C LYS A 595 5.94 -14.70 -21.17
N PRO A 596 6.27 -15.53 -20.17
CA PRO A 596 5.85 -15.44 -18.76
C PRO A 596 6.13 -14.07 -18.14
N SER A 597 5.27 -13.65 -17.21
CA SER A 597 5.44 -12.37 -16.51
C SER A 597 6.77 -12.34 -15.76
N SER A 598 7.40 -11.17 -15.65
CA SER A 598 8.68 -11.08 -14.96
C SER A 598 8.53 -11.45 -13.48
N GLY A 599 9.37 -12.37 -13.00
CA GLY A 599 9.31 -12.96 -11.66
C GLY A 599 8.32 -14.12 -11.51
N GLN A 600 7.60 -14.53 -12.58
CA GLN A 600 6.65 -15.63 -12.50
C GLN A 600 7.35 -16.92 -12.09
N ILE A 601 6.78 -17.63 -11.11
CA ILE A 601 7.23 -18.95 -10.67
C ILE A 601 6.30 -20.01 -11.27
N ASP A 602 6.64 -21.28 -11.08
CA ASP A 602 5.79 -22.40 -11.47
C ASP A 602 5.49 -22.47 -12.98
N VAL A 603 6.35 -21.86 -13.79
CA VAL A 603 6.20 -21.80 -15.25
C VAL A 603 6.44 -23.18 -15.88
N THR A 604 5.70 -23.48 -16.95
CA THR A 604 5.87 -24.73 -17.68
C THR A 604 7.25 -24.87 -18.32
N HIS A 605 7.76 -26.10 -18.40
CA HIS A 605 9.07 -26.40 -18.99
C HIS A 605 9.15 -26.18 -20.51
N THR A 606 8.02 -25.86 -21.16
CA THR A 606 7.92 -25.58 -22.59
C THR A 606 7.36 -24.18 -22.86
N ALA A 607 7.55 -23.25 -21.91
CA ALA A 607 7.00 -21.91 -22.00
C ALA A 607 7.46 -21.17 -23.27
N VAL A 608 6.51 -20.51 -23.93
CA VAL A 608 6.76 -19.62 -25.07
C VAL A 608 6.91 -18.19 -24.55
N LEU A 609 8.03 -17.55 -24.89
CA LEU A 609 8.29 -16.18 -24.52
C LEU A 609 7.56 -15.25 -25.50
N ASN A 610 6.72 -14.35 -25.02
CA ASN A 610 6.01 -13.35 -25.82
C ASN A 610 6.19 -11.95 -25.23
N TRP A 611 6.19 -10.92 -26.06
CA TRP A 611 6.31 -9.53 -25.60
C TRP A 611 5.46 -8.58 -26.46
N SER A 612 5.31 -7.34 -26.00
CA SER A 612 4.81 -6.23 -26.81
C SER A 612 5.98 -5.37 -27.31
N PRO A 613 5.96 -4.93 -28.57
CA PRO A 613 7.10 -4.23 -29.16
C PRO A 613 7.21 -2.80 -28.63
N GLY A 614 8.44 -2.30 -28.54
CA GLY A 614 8.72 -0.88 -28.28
C GLY A 614 8.12 0.04 -29.35
N TYR A 615 7.71 1.26 -28.97
CA TYR A 615 6.94 2.17 -29.84
C TYR A 615 7.60 2.46 -31.21
N LYS A 616 8.93 2.57 -31.24
CA LYS A 616 9.71 2.82 -32.46
C LYS A 616 10.47 1.59 -32.95
N ALA A 617 10.14 0.40 -32.46
CA ALA A 617 10.81 -0.82 -32.88
C ALA A 617 10.60 -1.10 -34.38
N ALA A 618 11.66 -1.52 -35.06
CA ALA A 618 11.60 -2.04 -36.42
C ALA A 618 11.89 -3.56 -36.48
N ARG A 619 12.61 -4.09 -35.50
CA ARG A 619 12.89 -5.52 -35.29
C ARG A 619 13.35 -5.74 -33.84
N HIS A 620 13.45 -7.01 -33.44
CA HIS A 620 13.77 -7.44 -32.08
C HIS A 620 15.00 -8.34 -32.05
N GLU A 621 15.85 -8.18 -31.05
CA GLU A 621 16.95 -9.10 -30.73
C GLU A 621 16.70 -9.76 -29.37
N VAL A 622 16.57 -11.10 -29.36
CA VAL A 622 16.17 -11.87 -28.16
C VAL A 622 17.39 -12.49 -27.49
N TYR A 623 17.50 -12.30 -26.18
CA TYR A 623 18.56 -12.84 -25.32
C TYR A 623 17.95 -13.71 -24.21
N PHE A 624 18.51 -14.89 -23.96
CA PHE A 624 17.96 -15.88 -23.03
C PHE A 624 19.06 -16.73 -22.37
N GLY A 625 19.02 -16.90 -21.06
CA GLY A 625 20.01 -17.68 -20.30
C GLY A 625 19.60 -17.93 -18.84
N MET A 626 20.48 -18.58 -18.07
CA MET A 626 20.27 -18.86 -16.64
C MET A 626 21.05 -17.89 -15.72
N ASP A 627 21.91 -17.07 -16.29
CA ASP A 627 22.74 -16.10 -15.56
C ASP A 627 22.23 -14.69 -15.86
N SER A 628 21.77 -14.00 -14.81
CA SER A 628 21.17 -12.67 -14.93
C SER A 628 22.15 -11.62 -15.43
N GLU A 629 23.41 -11.64 -14.96
CA GLU A 629 24.44 -10.70 -15.37
C GLU A 629 24.91 -10.97 -16.80
N ALA A 630 25.02 -12.25 -17.19
CA ALA A 630 25.38 -12.62 -18.56
C ALA A 630 24.32 -12.13 -19.55
N VAL A 631 23.03 -12.33 -19.26
CA VAL A 631 21.93 -11.86 -20.11
C VAL A 631 21.86 -10.33 -20.11
N ALA A 632 22.02 -9.67 -18.95
CA ALA A 632 22.00 -8.22 -18.83
C ALA A 632 23.15 -7.50 -19.55
N ASN A 633 24.29 -8.18 -19.76
CA ASN A 633 25.45 -7.61 -20.44
C ASN A 633 25.69 -8.20 -21.84
N ALA A 634 24.79 -9.06 -22.33
CA ALA A 634 24.96 -9.75 -23.59
C ALA A 634 25.01 -8.78 -24.80
N ASP A 635 25.62 -9.22 -25.89
CA ASP A 635 25.50 -8.62 -27.21
C ASP A 635 25.30 -9.73 -28.25
N THR A 636 25.19 -9.37 -29.55
CA THR A 636 24.95 -10.35 -30.63
C THR A 636 26.08 -11.38 -30.82
N SER A 637 27.21 -11.26 -30.12
CA SER A 637 28.29 -12.25 -30.07
C SER A 637 28.21 -13.19 -28.86
N SER A 638 27.39 -12.88 -27.88
CA SER A 638 27.22 -13.65 -26.64
C SER A 638 26.43 -14.95 -26.86
N PRO A 639 26.71 -16.02 -26.09
CA PRO A 639 25.91 -17.26 -26.09
C PRO A 639 24.42 -17.05 -25.77
N GLU A 640 24.10 -15.99 -25.03
CA GLU A 640 22.75 -15.62 -24.62
C GLU A 640 21.92 -15.12 -25.80
N TYR A 641 22.53 -14.57 -26.86
CA TYR A 641 21.83 -14.16 -28.07
C TYR A 641 21.21 -15.36 -28.79
N LYS A 642 19.91 -15.29 -29.07
CA LYS A 642 19.16 -16.41 -29.69
C LYS A 642 18.72 -16.12 -31.10
N VAL A 643 18.04 -15.00 -31.31
CA VAL A 643 17.35 -14.75 -32.59
C VAL A 643 17.14 -13.27 -32.85
N ASN A 644 17.12 -12.92 -34.14
CA ASN A 644 16.60 -11.65 -34.67
C ASN A 644 15.19 -11.90 -35.24
N LYS A 645 14.21 -11.09 -34.86
CA LYS A 645 12.81 -11.20 -35.28
C LYS A 645 12.32 -9.91 -35.91
N ASP A 646 11.63 -9.99 -37.03
CA ASP A 646 10.96 -8.84 -37.65
C ASP A 646 9.79 -8.36 -36.77
N LEU A 647 9.41 -7.08 -36.90
CA LEU A 647 8.20 -6.53 -36.27
C LEU A 647 6.96 -7.34 -36.67
N GLY A 648 6.10 -7.67 -35.69
CA GLY A 648 4.97 -8.59 -35.84
C GLY A 648 5.29 -10.06 -35.55
N SER A 649 6.51 -10.37 -35.11
CA SER A 649 6.95 -11.71 -34.70
C SER A 649 7.41 -11.76 -33.24
N GLU A 650 6.63 -11.18 -32.33
CA GLU A 650 6.94 -10.97 -30.91
C GLU A 650 6.81 -12.23 -30.04
N SER A 651 7.38 -13.35 -30.51
CA SER A 651 7.45 -14.61 -29.77
C SER A 651 8.76 -15.37 -29.99
N TYR A 652 9.20 -16.12 -28.99
CA TYR A 652 10.36 -17.00 -29.02
C TYR A 652 10.14 -18.26 -28.17
N GLU A 653 10.39 -19.42 -28.77
CA GLU A 653 10.31 -20.72 -28.10
C GLU A 653 11.73 -21.19 -27.72
N PRO A 654 12.09 -21.20 -26.43
CA PRO A 654 13.43 -21.60 -25.98
C PRO A 654 13.66 -23.12 -26.06
N GLY A 655 12.60 -23.91 -26.23
CA GLY A 655 12.62 -25.37 -26.17
C GLY A 655 12.33 -25.89 -24.77
N GLU A 656 12.71 -27.14 -24.49
CA GLU A 656 12.54 -27.77 -23.18
C GLU A 656 13.51 -27.18 -22.16
N LEU A 657 12.97 -26.69 -21.04
CA LEU A 657 13.67 -26.01 -19.96
C LEU A 657 13.96 -26.96 -18.79
N GLN A 658 15.01 -26.64 -18.02
CA GLN A 658 15.34 -27.36 -16.78
C GLN A 658 14.29 -27.10 -15.71
N TRP A 659 14.14 -28.06 -14.80
CA TRP A 659 13.18 -28.00 -13.71
C TRP A 659 13.67 -27.14 -12.56
N ASN A 660 12.73 -26.49 -11.86
CA ASN A 660 13.04 -25.64 -10.71
C ASN A 660 14.19 -24.66 -10.99
N THR A 661 14.21 -24.10 -12.20
CA THR A 661 15.33 -23.32 -12.72
C THR A 661 14.85 -21.94 -13.11
N THR A 662 15.51 -20.92 -12.58
CA THR A 662 15.27 -19.53 -12.96
C THR A 662 16.00 -19.23 -14.26
N TYR A 663 15.24 -18.71 -15.22
CA TYR A 663 15.74 -18.19 -16.48
C TYR A 663 15.60 -16.67 -16.52
N TYR A 664 16.53 -16.03 -17.21
CA TYR A 664 16.57 -14.60 -17.46
C TYR A 664 16.55 -14.34 -18.95
N TRP A 665 15.82 -13.30 -19.36
CA TRP A 665 15.69 -12.94 -20.75
C TRP A 665 15.44 -11.46 -20.92
N ARG A 666 15.79 -10.95 -22.10
CA ARG A 666 15.47 -9.59 -22.51
C ARG A 666 15.29 -9.52 -24.02
N VAL A 667 14.65 -8.45 -24.47
CA VAL A 667 14.47 -8.16 -25.89
C VAL A 667 14.95 -6.74 -26.17
N ASP A 668 15.98 -6.62 -27.00
CA ASP A 668 16.52 -5.33 -27.43
C ASP A 668 15.78 -4.87 -28.68
N GLU A 669 15.28 -3.63 -28.64
CA GLU A 669 14.48 -3.03 -29.71
C GLU A 669 15.36 -2.24 -30.68
N MET A 670 15.27 -2.58 -31.96
CA MET A 670 16.18 -2.08 -32.98
C MET A 670 15.47 -1.21 -33.99
N ASN A 671 16.07 -0.08 -34.34
CA ASN A 671 15.65 0.82 -35.39
C ASN A 671 16.85 1.63 -35.93
N GLU A 672 17.37 1.23 -37.10
CA GLU A 672 18.58 1.80 -37.69
C GLU A 672 18.46 3.28 -38.11
N VAL A 673 17.24 3.84 -38.17
CA VAL A 673 17.06 5.26 -38.50
C VAL A 673 17.03 6.17 -37.28
N ASP A 674 16.84 5.62 -36.07
CA ASP A 674 16.80 6.39 -34.83
C ASP A 674 18.18 6.31 -34.12
N PRO A 675 18.87 7.43 -33.88
CA PRO A 675 20.19 7.42 -33.23
C PRO A 675 20.15 6.94 -31.78
N GLY A 676 18.96 6.86 -31.16
CA GLY A 676 18.78 6.29 -29.83
C GLY A 676 18.75 4.75 -29.80
N SER A 677 18.73 4.09 -30.96
CA SER A 677 18.75 2.62 -31.07
C SER A 677 20.19 2.06 -31.05
N PRO A 678 20.45 0.87 -30.46
CA PRO A 678 19.51 -0.08 -29.86
C PRO A 678 18.94 0.38 -28.51
N TRP A 679 17.64 0.17 -28.30
CA TRP A 679 17.04 0.31 -26.98
C TRP A 679 17.15 -1.03 -26.26
N ILE A 680 18.16 -1.15 -25.39
CA ILE A 680 18.38 -2.35 -24.58
C ILE A 680 17.16 -2.58 -23.68
N GLY A 681 16.61 -3.80 -23.75
CA GLY A 681 15.39 -4.20 -23.07
C GLY A 681 15.57 -4.35 -21.56
N HIS A 682 14.44 -4.41 -20.85
CA HIS A 682 14.41 -4.77 -19.44
C HIS A 682 14.83 -6.23 -19.24
N LEU A 683 15.50 -6.52 -18.11
CA LEU A 683 15.82 -7.89 -17.73
C LEU A 683 14.61 -8.52 -17.04
N TRP A 684 14.01 -9.51 -17.68
CA TRP A 684 12.92 -10.30 -17.14
C TRP A 684 13.41 -11.65 -16.65
N SER A 685 12.67 -12.25 -15.72
CA SER A 685 12.96 -13.59 -15.22
C SER A 685 11.70 -14.43 -15.05
N PHE A 686 11.85 -15.75 -15.02
CA PHE A 686 10.82 -16.66 -14.54
C PHE A 686 11.47 -17.94 -14.01
N THR A 687 10.76 -18.69 -13.18
CA THR A 687 11.23 -19.97 -12.63
C THR A 687 10.30 -21.07 -13.06
N THR A 688 10.85 -22.14 -13.64
CA THR A 688 10.08 -23.34 -13.97
C THR A 688 9.68 -24.11 -12.71
N GLY A 689 8.53 -24.77 -12.72
CA GLY A 689 8.09 -25.60 -11.58
C GLY A 689 9.01 -26.80 -11.30
N ASP A 690 8.96 -27.39 -10.10
CA ASP A 690 9.55 -28.72 -9.81
C ASP A 690 8.52 -29.86 -10.01
N PHE A 691 7.56 -29.62 -10.91
CA PHE A 691 6.45 -30.49 -11.26
C PHE A 691 6.13 -30.32 -12.74
N LEU A 692 5.49 -31.32 -13.36
CA LEU A 692 4.89 -31.10 -14.67
C LEU A 692 3.53 -30.46 -14.50
N VAL A 693 3.28 -29.38 -15.22
CA VAL A 693 1.95 -28.77 -15.32
C VAL A 693 1.13 -29.59 -16.31
N VAL A 694 -0.01 -30.10 -15.86
CA VAL A 694 -1.03 -30.68 -16.74
C VAL A 694 -1.93 -29.56 -17.25
N ASP A 695 -2.40 -28.69 -16.35
CA ASP A 695 -3.11 -27.45 -16.68
C ASP A 695 -3.02 -26.51 -15.47
N ASP A 696 -2.58 -25.27 -15.68
CA ASP A 696 -2.52 -24.20 -14.69
C ASP A 696 -3.64 -23.16 -14.90
N PHE A 697 -4.48 -23.33 -15.91
CA PHE A 697 -5.62 -22.48 -16.24
C PHE A 697 -5.32 -21.02 -16.61
N GLU A 698 -4.06 -20.59 -16.60
CA GLU A 698 -3.64 -19.19 -16.86
C GLU A 698 -3.60 -18.79 -18.35
N ASN A 699 -3.80 -19.76 -19.25
CA ASN A 699 -3.65 -19.57 -20.69
C ASN A 699 -4.99 -19.39 -21.43
N TYR A 700 -6.11 -19.35 -20.70
CA TYR A 700 -7.45 -19.27 -21.28
C TYR A 700 -7.95 -17.82 -21.44
N ASP A 701 -8.63 -17.56 -22.56
CA ASP A 701 -9.14 -16.23 -22.92
C ASP A 701 -10.46 -16.25 -23.71
N ALA A 702 -11.06 -15.06 -23.86
CA ALA A 702 -12.31 -14.85 -24.59
C ALA A 702 -12.25 -15.22 -26.09
N ARG A 703 -11.05 -15.27 -26.64
CA ARG A 703 -10.79 -15.17 -28.08
C ARG A 703 -10.56 -16.53 -28.67
N ASN A 704 -9.32 -17.00 -28.60
CA ASN A 704 -8.84 -18.17 -29.34
C ASN A 704 -8.47 -19.33 -28.40
N SER A 705 -8.63 -19.13 -27.09
CA SER A 705 -8.30 -20.13 -26.07
C SER A 705 -9.42 -20.22 -25.03
N GLN A 706 -10.67 -20.43 -25.44
CA GLN A 706 -11.78 -20.55 -24.49
C GLN A 706 -11.69 -21.88 -23.72
N ILE A 707 -11.91 -21.86 -22.41
CA ILE A 707 -11.66 -23.03 -21.54
C ILE A 707 -12.50 -24.27 -21.89
N TRP A 708 -13.76 -24.10 -22.29
CA TRP A 708 -14.63 -25.21 -22.73
C TRP A 708 -14.22 -25.83 -24.07
N TRP A 709 -13.31 -25.20 -24.82
CA TRP A 709 -12.70 -25.83 -26.00
C TRP A 709 -11.66 -26.86 -25.58
N ALA A 710 -10.89 -26.59 -24.54
CA ALA A 710 -9.90 -27.54 -24.03
C ALA A 710 -10.57 -28.61 -23.16
N TRP A 711 -11.39 -28.17 -22.21
CA TRP A 711 -12.14 -29.03 -21.29
C TRP A 711 -13.52 -29.35 -21.84
N LYS A 712 -13.64 -30.51 -22.48
CA LYS A 712 -14.87 -31.01 -23.10
C LYS A 712 -15.90 -31.37 -22.04
N ASP A 713 -17.06 -30.72 -22.09
CA ASP A 713 -18.15 -30.90 -21.12
C ASP A 713 -19.37 -31.64 -21.69
N GLY A 714 -20.46 -31.64 -20.92
CA GLY A 714 -21.73 -32.26 -21.27
C GLY A 714 -22.50 -31.58 -22.38
N LEU A 715 -22.34 -30.26 -22.56
CA LEU A 715 -23.15 -29.45 -23.47
C LEU A 715 -22.59 -29.42 -24.88
N GLY A 716 -21.27 -29.44 -24.99
CA GLY A 716 -20.58 -29.26 -26.26
C GLY A 716 -20.73 -27.85 -26.82
N TYR A 717 -20.27 -27.67 -28.06
CA TYR A 717 -20.20 -26.37 -28.72
C TYR A 717 -20.38 -26.49 -30.24
N ALA A 718 -20.86 -25.41 -30.86
CA ALA A 718 -21.01 -25.32 -32.31
C ALA A 718 -19.64 -25.15 -33.00
N ALA A 719 -19.52 -25.56 -34.26
CA ALA A 719 -18.27 -25.42 -35.02
C ALA A 719 -17.81 -23.95 -35.07
N HIS A 720 -16.52 -23.72 -34.85
CA HIS A 720 -15.85 -22.42 -34.95
C HIS A 720 -14.43 -22.62 -35.49
N ASP A 721 -13.88 -21.61 -36.17
CA ASP A 721 -12.54 -21.64 -36.75
C ASP A 721 -12.18 -22.98 -37.42
N ASP A 722 -11.01 -23.54 -37.11
CA ASP A 722 -10.49 -24.82 -37.61
C ASP A 722 -10.95 -26.04 -36.76
N GLU A 723 -11.92 -25.86 -35.85
CA GLU A 723 -12.42 -26.91 -34.94
C GLU A 723 -13.87 -27.34 -35.29
N PRO A 724 -14.12 -28.65 -35.46
CA PRO A 724 -15.46 -29.16 -35.76
C PRO A 724 -16.39 -29.02 -34.55
N ALA A 725 -17.71 -29.00 -34.81
CA ALA A 725 -18.71 -29.02 -33.75
C ALA A 725 -18.56 -30.24 -32.85
N TYR A 726 -18.67 -30.02 -31.55
CA TYR A 726 -18.64 -31.07 -30.53
C TYR A 726 -20.01 -31.16 -29.87
N LEU A 727 -20.61 -32.36 -29.84
CA LEU A 727 -21.98 -32.54 -29.34
C LEU A 727 -22.09 -32.61 -27.80
N GLY A 728 -20.96 -32.53 -27.10
CA GLY A 728 -20.88 -32.79 -25.66
C GLY A 728 -20.69 -34.27 -25.34
N ASN A 729 -20.11 -34.57 -24.18
CA ASN A 729 -19.99 -35.95 -23.69
C ASN A 729 -21.32 -36.48 -23.09
N GLY A 730 -22.38 -35.67 -23.10
CA GLY A 730 -23.72 -36.05 -22.67
C GLY A 730 -23.88 -36.19 -21.15
N THR A 731 -22.95 -35.67 -20.36
CA THR A 731 -23.01 -35.64 -18.90
C THR A 731 -23.63 -34.33 -18.38
N GLY A 732 -23.86 -34.23 -17.06
CA GLY A 732 -24.45 -33.04 -16.44
C GLY A 732 -23.51 -31.83 -16.30
N SER A 733 -22.27 -31.91 -16.81
CA SER A 733 -21.26 -30.85 -16.65
C SER A 733 -21.47 -29.67 -17.58
N ALA A 734 -21.08 -28.48 -17.13
CA ALA A 734 -20.83 -27.31 -17.95
C ALA A 734 -19.56 -26.60 -17.46
N VAL A 735 -18.59 -26.39 -18.34
CA VAL A 735 -17.30 -25.73 -18.03
C VAL A 735 -17.37 -24.26 -18.45
N GLY A 736 -16.84 -23.36 -17.61
CA GLY A 736 -16.71 -21.95 -17.91
C GLY A 736 -17.77 -21.05 -17.24
N ASP A 737 -17.53 -19.74 -17.27
CA ASP A 737 -18.40 -18.71 -16.71
C ASP A 737 -18.62 -17.57 -17.72
N ASP A 738 -19.82 -17.51 -18.31
CA ASP A 738 -20.20 -16.49 -19.31
C ASP A 738 -20.22 -15.05 -18.76
N SER A 739 -20.03 -14.86 -17.45
CA SER A 739 -19.97 -13.53 -16.82
C SER A 739 -18.56 -12.93 -16.80
N THR A 740 -17.51 -13.72 -17.08
CA THR A 740 -16.12 -13.24 -17.14
C THR A 740 -15.64 -13.16 -18.59
N SER A 741 -14.63 -12.32 -18.82
CA SER A 741 -14.11 -12.13 -20.17
C SER A 741 -13.34 -13.35 -20.65
N SER A 742 -12.59 -14.03 -19.78
CA SER A 742 -11.83 -15.24 -20.10
C SER A 742 -12.67 -16.52 -20.12
N PHE A 743 -13.90 -16.45 -19.63
CA PHE A 743 -14.72 -17.61 -19.25
C PHE A 743 -14.16 -18.47 -18.12
N THR A 744 -13.06 -18.06 -17.50
CA THR A 744 -12.52 -18.65 -16.27
C THR A 744 -13.02 -17.87 -15.05
N GLU A 745 -12.84 -18.42 -13.85
CA GLU A 745 -13.09 -17.70 -12.61
C GLU A 745 -11.83 -16.91 -12.24
N GLU A 746 -11.96 -15.60 -12.02
CA GLU A 746 -10.81 -14.68 -11.81
C GLU A 746 -10.72 -14.16 -10.37
N VAL A 747 -11.70 -14.47 -9.51
CA VAL A 747 -11.75 -14.02 -8.10
C VAL A 747 -11.52 -15.18 -7.14
N ILE A 748 -12.16 -16.33 -7.41
CA ILE A 748 -11.97 -17.55 -6.64
C ILE A 748 -10.86 -18.38 -7.32
N VAL A 749 -9.62 -18.07 -6.99
CA VAL A 749 -8.40 -18.65 -7.60
C VAL A 749 -7.48 -19.18 -6.49
N HIS A 750 -6.79 -20.29 -6.73
CA HIS A 750 -5.81 -20.85 -5.79
C HIS A 750 -4.41 -20.29 -6.08
N GLY A 751 -3.96 -20.44 -7.33
CA GLY A 751 -2.68 -19.98 -7.83
C GLY A 751 -2.87 -19.19 -9.12
N GLY A 752 -2.01 -18.19 -9.38
CA GLY A 752 -2.15 -17.36 -10.59
C GLY A 752 -3.34 -16.39 -10.53
N ASN A 753 -4.03 -16.21 -11.65
CA ASN A 753 -5.14 -15.26 -11.85
C ASN A 753 -6.44 -15.94 -12.31
N GLN A 754 -6.44 -17.22 -12.66
CA GLN A 754 -7.57 -17.92 -13.28
C GLN A 754 -7.74 -19.32 -12.69
N SER A 755 -8.98 -19.73 -12.41
CA SER A 755 -9.33 -21.12 -12.09
C SER A 755 -10.46 -21.61 -12.99
N MET A 756 -10.63 -22.93 -13.11
CA MET A 756 -11.70 -23.54 -13.89
C MET A 756 -13.00 -23.67 -13.08
N PRO A 757 -14.09 -22.97 -13.47
CA PRO A 757 -15.42 -23.26 -12.94
C PRO A 757 -16.06 -24.45 -13.67
N ILE A 758 -16.57 -25.41 -12.90
CA ILE A 758 -17.43 -26.51 -13.39
C ILE A 758 -18.77 -26.46 -12.67
N PHE A 759 -19.84 -26.31 -13.43
CA PHE A 759 -21.19 -26.60 -12.96
C PHE A 759 -21.50 -28.08 -13.15
N TYR A 760 -22.05 -28.73 -12.13
CA TYR A 760 -22.55 -30.10 -12.23
C TYR A 760 -24.05 -30.13 -11.96
N ASP A 761 -24.77 -30.93 -12.75
CA ASP A 761 -26.19 -31.25 -12.52
C ASP A 761 -26.42 -32.73 -12.84
N ASN A 762 -26.30 -33.57 -11.81
CA ASN A 762 -26.47 -35.01 -11.92
C ASN A 762 -27.95 -35.43 -11.99
N ASN A 763 -28.86 -34.48 -12.18
CA ASN A 763 -30.25 -34.73 -12.49
C ASN A 763 -30.75 -34.02 -13.76
N LYS A 764 -29.85 -33.42 -14.55
CA LYS A 764 -30.20 -32.70 -15.78
C LYS A 764 -31.01 -33.59 -16.74
N GLN A 765 -32.05 -33.01 -17.36
CA GLN A 765 -32.91 -33.75 -18.29
C GLN A 765 -32.20 -33.96 -19.63
N GLY A 766 -32.17 -35.21 -20.11
CA GLY A 766 -31.54 -35.57 -21.39
C GLY A 766 -30.04 -35.90 -21.28
N PHE A 767 -29.45 -35.78 -20.09
CA PHE A 767 -28.04 -36.08 -19.82
C PHE A 767 -27.90 -37.27 -18.87
N ALA A 768 -26.69 -37.82 -18.78
CA ALA A 768 -26.33 -38.81 -17.78
C ALA A 768 -26.51 -38.26 -16.36
N LYS A 769 -26.62 -39.16 -15.38
CA LYS A 769 -26.83 -38.83 -13.96
C LYS A 769 -25.50 -38.76 -13.19
N TYR A 770 -24.51 -38.20 -13.87
CA TYR A 770 -23.19 -37.81 -13.39
C TYR A 770 -22.69 -36.67 -14.28
N SER A 771 -21.70 -35.92 -13.82
CA SER A 771 -21.09 -34.80 -14.54
C SER A 771 -19.59 -35.08 -14.71
N GLU A 772 -19.04 -34.77 -15.89
CA GLU A 772 -17.62 -35.01 -16.19
C GLU A 772 -17.11 -34.01 -17.23
N ALA A 773 -15.96 -33.41 -16.97
CA ALA A 773 -15.23 -32.59 -17.94
C ALA A 773 -13.91 -33.29 -18.31
N GLU A 774 -13.56 -33.30 -19.58
CA GLU A 774 -12.44 -34.08 -20.13
C GLU A 774 -11.42 -33.18 -20.85
N LEU A 775 -10.13 -33.34 -20.52
CA LEU A 775 -9.02 -32.69 -21.20
C LEU A 775 -8.18 -33.73 -21.95
N THR A 776 -8.02 -33.54 -23.25
CA THR A 776 -7.10 -34.34 -24.07
C THR A 776 -5.69 -33.79 -23.94
N LEU A 777 -4.75 -34.64 -23.52
CA LEU A 777 -3.38 -34.26 -23.24
C LEU A 777 -2.52 -34.28 -24.50
N ILE A 778 -1.98 -33.12 -24.84
CA ILE A 778 -0.95 -32.97 -25.87
C ILE A 778 0.44 -33.14 -25.24
N SER A 779 0.64 -32.57 -24.04
CA SER A 779 1.82 -32.72 -23.17
C SER A 779 1.47 -32.19 -21.77
N PRO A 780 1.99 -32.75 -20.67
CA PRO A 780 2.78 -33.98 -20.56
C PRO A 780 1.91 -35.24 -20.70
N ARG A 781 2.37 -36.24 -21.46
CA ARG A 781 1.72 -37.56 -21.59
C ARG A 781 2.43 -38.66 -20.80
N ASP A 782 3.75 -38.53 -20.62
CA ASP A 782 4.52 -39.42 -19.76
C ASP A 782 4.48 -38.90 -18.32
N TRP A 783 3.55 -39.44 -17.53
CA TRP A 783 3.37 -39.11 -16.13
C TRP A 783 4.37 -39.84 -15.22
N THR A 784 5.28 -40.63 -15.78
CA THR A 784 6.43 -41.22 -15.07
C THR A 784 7.73 -40.47 -15.34
N ALA A 785 7.69 -39.47 -16.23
CA ALA A 785 8.84 -38.66 -16.58
C ALA A 785 9.44 -38.01 -15.32
N SER A 786 10.77 -38.02 -15.24
CA SER A 786 11.51 -37.37 -14.16
C SER A 786 11.10 -37.80 -12.75
N GLU A 787 10.77 -39.08 -12.55
CA GLU A 787 10.45 -39.66 -11.22
C GLU A 787 9.20 -39.06 -10.56
N VAL A 788 8.25 -38.59 -11.38
CA VAL A 788 6.91 -38.20 -10.90
C VAL A 788 6.19 -39.41 -10.32
N GLU A 789 5.55 -39.23 -9.16
CA GLU A 789 4.81 -40.27 -8.43
C GLU A 789 3.40 -39.84 -8.02
N GLU A 790 3.09 -38.54 -8.06
CA GLU A 790 1.84 -37.98 -7.53
C GLU A 790 1.16 -37.04 -8.53
N LEU A 791 -0.16 -37.16 -8.65
CA LEU A 791 -1.03 -36.15 -9.25
C LEU A 791 -1.60 -35.28 -8.14
N SER A 792 -1.50 -33.97 -8.25
CA SER A 792 -2.14 -33.00 -7.37
C SER A 792 -3.16 -32.18 -8.16
N ILE A 793 -4.31 -31.97 -7.54
CA ILE A 793 -5.39 -31.12 -8.06
C ILE A 793 -5.89 -30.27 -6.91
N TRP A 794 -5.88 -28.95 -7.07
CA TRP A 794 -6.54 -28.05 -6.14
C TRP A 794 -8.02 -27.92 -6.51
N PHE A 795 -8.90 -28.06 -5.52
CA PHE A 795 -10.33 -27.91 -5.73
C PHE A 795 -10.99 -27.10 -4.61
N ARG A 796 -12.10 -26.48 -4.96
CA ARG A 796 -12.97 -25.76 -4.04
C ARG A 796 -14.42 -25.91 -4.47
N GLY A 797 -15.26 -26.38 -3.56
CA GLY A 797 -16.71 -26.41 -3.71
C GLY A 797 -17.39 -25.21 -3.04
N ASN A 798 -18.64 -25.42 -2.63
CA ASN A 798 -19.42 -24.41 -1.93
C ASN A 798 -20.35 -25.09 -0.91
N VAL A 799 -20.50 -24.53 0.29
CA VAL A 799 -21.40 -25.08 1.32
C VAL A 799 -22.85 -25.25 0.86
N ILE A 800 -23.31 -24.46 -0.11
CA ILE A 800 -24.67 -24.55 -0.67
C ILE A 800 -24.83 -25.66 -1.71
N ASN A 801 -23.73 -26.24 -2.19
CA ASN A 801 -23.77 -27.34 -3.15
C ASN A 801 -24.48 -28.56 -2.56
N GLU A 802 -25.16 -29.33 -3.42
CA GLU A 802 -25.64 -30.66 -3.04
C GLU A 802 -24.44 -31.62 -3.01
N ALA A 803 -24.35 -32.45 -1.96
CA ALA A 803 -23.21 -33.35 -1.78
C ALA A 803 -23.10 -34.34 -2.95
N GLU A 804 -21.91 -34.40 -3.55
CA GLU A 804 -21.58 -35.32 -4.64
C GLU A 804 -20.15 -35.84 -4.52
N GLN A 805 -19.97 -37.07 -4.99
CA GLN A 805 -18.69 -37.77 -4.97
C GLN A 805 -17.77 -37.19 -6.05
N LEU A 806 -16.65 -36.59 -5.65
CA LEU A 806 -15.60 -36.15 -6.58
C LEU A 806 -14.74 -37.35 -7.02
N TYR A 807 -14.39 -37.42 -8.30
CA TYR A 807 -13.44 -38.38 -8.84
C TYR A 807 -12.60 -37.79 -9.97
N VAL A 808 -11.44 -38.41 -10.22
CA VAL A 808 -10.58 -38.14 -11.37
C VAL A 808 -10.43 -39.43 -12.17
N ALA A 809 -10.63 -39.35 -13.49
CA ALA A 809 -10.42 -40.46 -14.40
C ALA A 809 -9.29 -40.16 -15.38
N VAL A 810 -8.51 -41.17 -15.71
CA VAL A 810 -7.43 -41.08 -16.69
C VAL A 810 -7.55 -42.22 -17.69
N SER A 811 -7.12 -41.97 -18.92
CA SER A 811 -7.10 -43.00 -19.98
C SER A 811 -5.91 -42.84 -20.91
N ASN A 812 -5.51 -43.96 -21.52
CA ASN A 812 -4.63 -43.96 -22.68
C ASN A 812 -5.48 -43.85 -23.96
N ASN A 813 -4.85 -43.50 -25.09
CA ASN A 813 -5.50 -43.35 -26.40
C ASN A 813 -6.36 -44.57 -26.81
N THR A 814 -6.00 -45.76 -26.32
CA THR A 814 -6.82 -46.96 -26.44
C THR A 814 -6.99 -47.62 -25.07
N GLY A 815 -8.21 -47.66 -24.52
CA GLY A 815 -8.48 -48.32 -23.25
C GLY A 815 -9.76 -47.84 -22.58
N THR A 816 -10.19 -48.54 -21.54
CA THR A 816 -11.25 -48.04 -20.65
C THR A 816 -10.60 -47.11 -19.63
N PRO A 817 -11.17 -45.92 -19.35
CA PRO A 817 -10.66 -45.04 -18.31
C PRO A 817 -10.62 -45.76 -16.96
N VAL A 818 -9.56 -45.53 -16.19
CA VAL A 818 -9.45 -45.90 -14.78
C VAL A 818 -9.71 -44.65 -13.94
N LEU A 819 -10.25 -44.81 -12.73
CA LEU A 819 -10.62 -43.66 -11.91
C LEU A 819 -10.22 -43.84 -10.45
N VAL A 820 -9.93 -42.72 -9.80
CA VAL A 820 -9.71 -42.63 -8.36
C VAL A 820 -10.78 -41.68 -7.81
N VAL A 821 -11.34 -42.05 -6.66
CA VAL A 821 -12.44 -41.35 -6.01
C VAL A 821 -11.89 -40.63 -4.78
N HIS A 822 -12.33 -39.40 -4.55
CA HIS A 822 -11.94 -38.64 -3.35
C HIS A 822 -12.51 -39.31 -2.09
N ASP A 823 -11.72 -39.37 -1.00
CA ASP A 823 -12.12 -40.08 0.22
C ASP A 823 -13.35 -39.47 0.91
N ASP A 824 -13.53 -38.15 0.81
CA ASP A 824 -14.74 -37.46 1.24
C ASP A 824 -15.85 -37.53 0.16
N PRO A 825 -16.97 -38.25 0.42
CA PRO A 825 -18.11 -38.32 -0.51
C PRO A 825 -18.90 -37.01 -0.63
N ALA A 826 -18.61 -36.01 0.21
CA ALA A 826 -19.19 -34.68 0.20
C ALA A 826 -18.17 -33.59 -0.18
N ALA A 827 -17.06 -33.96 -0.85
CA ALA A 827 -16.02 -33.03 -1.29
C ALA A 827 -16.56 -31.80 -2.04
N ALA A 828 -17.68 -31.95 -2.75
CA ALA A 828 -18.34 -30.84 -3.44
C ALA A 828 -18.80 -29.68 -2.54
N LYS A 829 -18.84 -29.90 -1.21
CA LYS A 829 -19.28 -28.91 -0.21
C LYS A 829 -18.13 -28.20 0.52
N ILE A 830 -16.88 -28.57 0.25
CA ILE A 830 -15.71 -27.97 0.89
C ILE A 830 -15.49 -26.59 0.30
N ASP A 831 -15.75 -25.52 1.04
CA ASP A 831 -15.75 -24.13 0.55
C ASP A 831 -14.41 -23.39 0.71
N SER A 832 -13.34 -24.13 1.03
CA SER A 832 -11.95 -23.70 1.04
C SER A 832 -11.14 -24.46 -0.02
N TRP A 833 -10.11 -23.82 -0.59
CA TRP A 833 -9.16 -24.52 -1.45
C TRP A 833 -8.51 -25.69 -0.72
N THR A 834 -8.56 -26.86 -1.35
CA THR A 834 -8.04 -28.11 -0.80
C THR A 834 -7.22 -28.82 -1.85
N GLU A 835 -6.00 -29.22 -1.50
CA GLU A 835 -5.15 -30.05 -2.38
C GLU A 835 -5.62 -31.50 -2.29
N TRP A 836 -5.93 -32.09 -3.43
CA TRP A 836 -6.12 -33.54 -3.55
C TRP A 836 -4.90 -34.19 -4.18
N VAL A 837 -4.08 -34.82 -3.33
CA VAL A 837 -2.90 -35.57 -3.77
C VAL A 837 -3.29 -37.03 -4.00
N ILE A 838 -3.09 -37.50 -5.23
CA ILE A 838 -3.39 -38.85 -5.70
C ILE A 838 -2.09 -39.55 -6.08
N PRO A 839 -1.68 -40.61 -5.38
CA PRO A 839 -0.56 -41.44 -5.80
C PRO A 839 -0.85 -42.03 -7.17
N LEU A 840 0.05 -41.84 -8.15
CA LEU A 840 -0.11 -42.37 -9.50
C LEU A 840 -0.21 -43.90 -9.53
N GLN A 841 0.37 -44.55 -8.52
CA GLN A 841 0.24 -46.00 -8.32
C GLN A 841 -1.24 -46.43 -8.21
N SER A 842 -2.13 -45.57 -7.70
CA SER A 842 -3.57 -45.84 -7.60
C SER A 842 -4.24 -46.02 -8.96
N PHE A 843 -3.70 -45.36 -9.99
CA PHE A 843 -4.12 -45.56 -11.38
C PHE A 843 -3.39 -46.77 -12.00
N ALA A 844 -2.08 -46.90 -11.77
CA ALA A 844 -1.27 -48.00 -12.32
C ALA A 844 -1.77 -49.39 -11.86
N ASP A 845 -2.23 -49.51 -10.61
CA ASP A 845 -2.82 -50.74 -10.05
C ASP A 845 -4.09 -51.19 -10.79
N GLN A 846 -4.75 -50.26 -11.49
CA GLN A 846 -5.92 -50.53 -12.33
C GLN A 846 -5.53 -50.86 -13.79
N GLY A 847 -4.23 -50.87 -14.11
CA GLY A 847 -3.68 -51.34 -15.38
C GLY A 847 -3.49 -50.28 -16.46
N ILE A 848 -3.51 -48.99 -16.12
CA ILE A 848 -3.22 -47.91 -17.08
C ILE A 848 -1.71 -47.80 -17.36
N ASN A 849 -1.34 -47.41 -18.59
CA ASN A 849 0.04 -47.07 -18.91
C ASN A 849 0.33 -45.59 -18.58
N LEU A 850 1.02 -45.31 -17.48
CA LEU A 850 1.35 -43.94 -17.09
C LEU A 850 2.36 -43.24 -18.02
N THR A 851 3.06 -43.97 -18.89
CA THR A 851 4.02 -43.35 -19.82
C THR A 851 3.35 -42.71 -21.05
N ASP A 852 2.03 -42.84 -21.20
CA ASP A 852 1.29 -42.38 -22.37
C ASP A 852 -0.18 -42.07 -22.02
N VAL A 853 -0.38 -41.28 -20.97
CA VAL A 853 -1.71 -40.78 -20.59
C VAL A 853 -2.19 -39.81 -21.67
N ASP A 854 -3.39 -40.05 -22.18
CA ASP A 854 -3.96 -39.35 -23.33
C ASP A 854 -5.06 -38.38 -22.92
N LEU A 855 -5.77 -38.69 -21.84
CA LEU A 855 -6.89 -37.89 -21.37
C LEU A 855 -6.99 -37.97 -19.85
N ILE A 856 -7.25 -36.82 -19.23
CA ILE A 856 -7.66 -36.66 -17.83
C ILE A 856 -9.09 -36.13 -17.80
N ALA A 857 -9.89 -36.60 -16.85
CA ALA A 857 -11.24 -36.12 -16.64
C ALA A 857 -11.50 -35.87 -15.15
N ILE A 858 -12.24 -34.81 -14.84
CA ILE A 858 -12.71 -34.47 -13.50
C ILE A 858 -14.22 -34.65 -13.50
N GLY A 859 -14.75 -35.39 -12.52
CA GLY A 859 -16.17 -35.67 -12.48
C GLY A 859 -16.78 -35.68 -11.10
N LEU A 860 -18.09 -35.46 -11.08
CA LEU A 860 -18.94 -35.46 -9.90
C LEU A 860 -20.07 -36.48 -10.05
N GLY A 861 -20.23 -37.30 -9.01
CA GLY A 861 -21.17 -38.42 -8.96
C GLY A 861 -20.55 -39.75 -9.38
N ASN A 862 -21.38 -40.73 -9.70
CA ASN A 862 -20.92 -42.08 -10.07
C ASN A 862 -20.78 -42.20 -11.59
N LYS A 863 -19.54 -42.29 -12.10
CA LYS A 863 -19.26 -42.41 -13.55
C LYS A 863 -20.08 -43.54 -14.19
N GLY A 864 -20.78 -43.22 -15.28
CA GLY A 864 -21.65 -44.15 -16.01
C GLY A 864 -23.06 -44.33 -15.43
N ASN A 865 -23.41 -43.64 -14.34
CA ASN A 865 -24.78 -43.64 -13.82
C ASN A 865 -25.74 -42.90 -14.77
N VAL A 866 -26.82 -43.55 -15.16
CA VAL A 866 -27.85 -42.97 -16.05
C VAL A 866 -29.26 -43.05 -15.47
N THR A 867 -29.43 -43.60 -14.27
CA THR A 867 -30.75 -43.92 -13.72
C THR A 867 -31.05 -43.28 -12.38
N ILE A 868 -30.04 -43.07 -11.52
CA ILE A 868 -30.24 -42.56 -10.16
C ILE A 868 -29.94 -41.05 -10.17
N PRO A 869 -30.93 -40.17 -9.94
CA PRO A 869 -30.69 -38.75 -9.81
C PRO A 869 -29.66 -38.45 -8.72
N GLY A 870 -28.72 -37.55 -9.03
CA GLY A 870 -27.79 -36.95 -8.07
C GLY A 870 -28.14 -35.49 -7.78
N GLY A 871 -27.18 -34.78 -7.17
CA GLY A 871 -27.25 -33.37 -6.86
C GLY A 871 -26.66 -32.45 -7.93
N SER A 872 -26.64 -31.17 -7.60
CA SER A 872 -26.13 -30.10 -8.45
C SER A 872 -25.35 -29.04 -7.65
N GLY A 873 -24.48 -28.30 -8.33
CA GLY A 873 -23.65 -27.26 -7.71
C GLY A 873 -22.59 -26.68 -8.65
N LYS A 874 -21.73 -25.81 -8.11
CA LYS A 874 -20.57 -25.22 -8.81
C LYS A 874 -19.28 -25.57 -8.06
N MET A 875 -18.29 -26.08 -8.77
CA MET A 875 -16.95 -26.38 -8.29
C MET A 875 -15.95 -25.48 -9.00
N TYR A 876 -14.81 -25.25 -8.34
CA TYR A 876 -13.64 -24.59 -8.89
C TYR A 876 -12.46 -25.56 -8.81
N PHE A 877 -11.66 -25.63 -9.87
CA PHE A 877 -10.46 -26.43 -9.95
C PHE A 877 -9.31 -25.57 -10.42
N ASP A 878 -8.14 -25.81 -9.85
CA ASP A 878 -6.94 -25.05 -10.15
C ASP A 878 -5.70 -25.96 -10.04
N ASP A 879 -4.59 -25.53 -10.64
CA ASP A 879 -3.27 -26.14 -10.47
C ASP A 879 -3.25 -27.68 -10.58
N ILE A 880 -3.49 -28.22 -11.78
CA ILE A 880 -3.33 -29.67 -12.03
C ILE A 880 -1.87 -29.97 -12.33
N ARG A 881 -1.21 -30.64 -11.39
CA ARG A 881 0.25 -30.77 -11.36
C ARG A 881 0.70 -32.20 -11.05
N LEU A 882 1.82 -32.60 -11.64
CA LEU A 882 2.45 -33.90 -11.47
C LEU A 882 3.78 -33.74 -10.75
N TYR A 883 3.86 -34.27 -9.54
CA TYR A 883 5.01 -34.09 -8.65
C TYR A 883 5.83 -35.36 -8.52
N ARG A 884 7.15 -35.19 -8.31
CA ARG A 884 7.97 -36.23 -7.68
C ARG A 884 7.45 -36.52 -6.28
N SER A 885 7.70 -37.72 -5.76
CA SER A 885 7.34 -38.07 -4.37
C SER A 885 7.79 -36.95 -3.44
N ARG A 886 6.82 -36.22 -2.89
CA ARG A 886 7.09 -35.25 -1.84
C ARG A 886 7.19 -36.08 -0.57
N GLU A 887 8.41 -36.49 -0.17
CA GLU A 887 8.60 -37.00 1.19
C GLU A 887 7.93 -35.99 2.12
N ALA A 888 6.95 -36.46 2.90
CA ALA A 888 6.22 -35.62 3.84
C ALA A 888 7.25 -34.86 4.68
N ALA A 889 7.40 -33.57 4.40
CA ALA A 889 8.17 -32.68 5.25
C ALA A 889 7.43 -32.67 6.60
N GLU A 890 7.97 -33.40 7.56
CA GLU A 890 7.56 -33.35 8.97
C GLU A 890 7.74 -31.96 9.57
#